data_AF-A0A9E0Y8C7-F1
#
_entry.id   AF-A0A9E0Y8C7-F1
#
_cell.length_a   1.000
_cell.length_b   1.000
_cell.length_c   1.000
_cell.angle_alpha   90.00
_cell.angle_beta   90.00
_cell.angle_gamma   90.00
#
_symmetry.space_group_name_H-M   'P 1'
#
loop_
_entity.id
_entity.type
_entity.pdbx_description
1 polymer ?
#
loop_
_entity_poly.entity_id
_entity_poly.type
_entity_poly.pdbx_seq_one_letter_code
_entity_poly.pdbx_strand_id
1 'polypeptide(L)'
;MNFFRLTETDCFETVPRRDGVFSPRPRPTGGLRKLSFWLLLAAGLIFQTGIRAQSGPTVAGPDGSAAEFKEAGWKLLAEVERETKQYRLPANRIQAQTIVADLMWTRDEEAARAIFRSAFGELQGLFAGLETPAGDESSTAEKARMYDERYRLAVLRREFLLTLAARDSRTALDALAALKAPLTDENDPLATDELELELTAAIAKKDPDTSYTVARKKLDADGITYQFVESLKSLHRKDSKLAASLGRDLLDKIRTVKIRVPAAETGGANPVPANNKTEIEFLQLTSFLSAAVELNRTAEKDKTRKTAPLLSGSEMKELAELTAGAFLAERSPAQYAISEVLGHIARFAPALAQQIRRKLGPEWSRQLDKMAESNRFLEASREKTPDELAKIADVSAPDVRDFRLSYAVSRALEENDPEKAQAIAARIGDRKNYAYLFEQIQTALPLAKARRGDLQEVRRMLAGLKTDGERIAALTELASAMVGKDDRVTARALLDEALQLLPPLKNRTALENTVKIAVVYSAAAPDRAFELVENSLGPLNDFIGAGVRMDEFDEGGAVESDELLFTAMNKPLLMYVPNFFELFKNLARADFERAVRLAEKFDRPEIRQFARLRLAQAVLDENAAETERRMRDELVSDGETD
;
A
#
# COMPACT_ATOMS: atom_id res chain seq x y z
N MET A 1 10.26 -70.74 20.79
CA MET A 1 9.51 -71.11 19.58
C MET A 1 10.04 -70.25 18.44
N ASN A 2 11.26 -70.49 17.94
CA ASN A 2 11.75 -71.54 17.01
C ASN A 2 11.78 -70.94 15.58
N PHE A 3 12.90 -70.74 14.88
CA PHE A 3 14.24 -71.39 14.85
C PHE A 3 15.36 -70.32 14.69
N PHE A 4 16.43 -70.30 15.52
CA PHE A 4 17.78 -70.93 15.35
C PHE A 4 18.63 -70.33 14.19
N ARG A 5 19.94 -70.00 14.26
CA ARG A 5 21.04 -70.31 15.21
C ARG A 5 22.32 -69.50 14.82
N LEU A 6 23.05 -69.01 15.84
CA LEU A 6 24.52 -68.84 16.10
C LEU A 6 25.53 -68.88 14.91
N THR A 7 26.65 -68.14 14.88
CA THR A 7 27.83 -68.11 15.81
C THR A 7 28.69 -66.84 15.58
N GLU A 8 29.12 -66.08 16.60
CA GLU A 8 30.45 -66.09 17.28
C GLU A 8 31.67 -66.13 16.33
N THR A 9 32.61 -65.17 16.33
CA THR A 9 33.66 -65.01 17.37
C THR A 9 34.44 -63.67 17.26
N ASP A 10 34.65 -63.05 18.42
CA ASP A 10 35.84 -62.35 18.97
C ASP A 10 36.77 -61.46 18.11
N CYS A 11 36.96 -60.21 18.57
CA CYS A 11 38.15 -59.82 19.34
C CYS A 11 38.04 -58.37 19.86
N PHE A 12 38.17 -58.22 21.18
CA PHE A 12 38.33 -56.96 21.91
C PHE A 12 39.76 -56.44 21.73
N GLU A 13 39.91 -55.17 21.33
CA GLU A 13 41.08 -54.37 21.69
C GLU A 13 40.65 -53.04 22.31
N THR A 14 41.34 -52.71 23.39
CA THR A 14 41.07 -51.66 24.37
C THR A 14 41.85 -50.37 24.07
N VAL A 15 41.18 -49.22 24.30
CA VAL A 15 41.71 -47.91 24.79
C VAL A 15 42.34 -46.96 23.72
N PRO A 16 42.30 -45.60 23.83
CA PRO A 16 41.76 -44.73 24.89
C PRO A 16 40.70 -43.70 24.46
N ARG A 17 39.93 -43.25 25.47
CA ARG A 17 39.21 -41.98 25.49
C ARG A 17 40.15 -40.81 25.22
N ARG A 18 39.78 -39.95 24.27
CA ARG A 18 40.33 -38.60 24.13
C ARG A 18 39.18 -37.61 24.27
N ASP A 19 39.20 -36.86 25.36
CA ASP A 19 38.35 -35.70 25.59
C ASP A 19 38.68 -34.64 24.53
N GLY A 20 37.73 -34.42 23.63
CA GLY A 20 37.82 -33.43 22.56
C GLY A 20 36.48 -32.72 22.43
N VAL A 21 36.42 -31.52 22.99
CA VAL A 21 35.30 -30.57 22.91
C VAL A 21 34.89 -30.40 21.44
N PHE A 22 33.70 -30.90 21.11
CA PHE A 22 33.08 -30.77 19.79
C PHE A 22 32.32 -29.44 19.74
N SER A 23 32.98 -28.37 19.27
CA SER A 23 32.28 -27.13 18.92
C SER A 23 31.63 -27.30 17.54
N PRO A 24 30.30 -27.18 17.38
CA PRO A 24 29.68 -27.27 16.07
C PRO A 24 30.03 -26.02 15.26
N ARG A 25 30.63 -26.19 14.08
CA ARG A 25 30.75 -25.12 13.09
C ARG A 25 29.36 -24.80 12.53
N PRO A 26 28.98 -23.51 12.40
CA PRO A 26 27.73 -23.16 11.74
C PRO A 26 27.83 -23.47 10.25
N ARG A 27 26.78 -24.09 9.69
CA ARG A 27 26.62 -24.23 8.23
C ARG A 27 26.31 -22.87 7.63
N PRO A 28 26.88 -22.50 6.46
CA PRO A 28 26.48 -21.30 5.75
C PRO A 28 25.11 -21.51 5.10
N THR A 29 24.04 -21.09 5.76
CA THR A 29 22.74 -20.88 5.14
C THR A 29 22.59 -19.39 4.83
N GLY A 30 22.50 -19.04 3.53
CA GLY A 30 22.02 -17.71 3.14
C GLY A 30 22.82 -17.04 2.03
N GLY A 31 22.64 -17.51 0.79
CA GLY A 31 23.09 -16.80 -0.41
C GLY A 31 21.96 -16.49 -1.40
N LEU A 32 20.95 -17.37 -1.53
CA LEU A 32 19.96 -17.25 -2.60
C LEU A 32 18.69 -16.45 -2.24
N ARG A 33 18.33 -16.28 -0.97
CA ARG A 33 17.09 -15.55 -0.61
C ARG A 33 17.20 -14.02 -0.68
N LYS A 34 18.41 -13.46 -0.59
CA LYS A 34 18.61 -11.99 -0.64
C LYS A 34 18.52 -11.43 -2.06
N LEU A 35 18.85 -12.21 -3.09
CA LEU A 35 18.81 -11.73 -4.48
C LEU A 35 17.38 -11.59 -5.03
N SER A 36 16.46 -12.43 -4.55
CA SER A 36 15.04 -12.41 -4.93
C SER A 36 14.27 -11.21 -4.36
N PHE A 37 14.66 -10.74 -3.17
CA PHE A 37 14.00 -9.61 -2.49
C PHE A 37 14.33 -8.26 -3.15
N TRP A 38 15.57 -8.06 -3.63
CA TRP A 38 15.96 -6.82 -4.31
C TRP A 38 15.40 -6.68 -5.73
N LEU A 39 15.15 -7.79 -6.44
CA LEU A 39 14.49 -7.78 -7.76
C LEU A 39 12.99 -7.46 -7.69
N LEU A 40 12.32 -7.76 -6.56
CA LEU A 40 10.92 -7.39 -6.33
C LEU A 40 10.76 -5.91 -5.95
N LEU A 41 11.68 -5.35 -5.17
CA LEU A 41 11.71 -3.92 -4.79
C LEU A 41 11.96 -2.98 -5.98
N ALA A 42 12.81 -3.40 -6.93
CA ALA A 42 13.01 -2.64 -8.17
C ALA A 42 11.76 -2.64 -9.07
N ALA A 43 10.99 -3.73 -9.11
CA ALA A 43 9.77 -3.80 -9.91
C ALA A 43 8.60 -3.00 -9.31
N GLY A 44 8.52 -2.87 -7.99
CA GLY A 44 7.48 -2.09 -7.29
C GLY A 44 7.65 -0.56 -7.41
N LEU A 45 8.89 -0.07 -7.39
CA LEU A 45 9.18 1.37 -7.48
C LEU A 45 9.11 1.94 -8.90
N ILE A 46 9.17 1.10 -9.95
CA ILE A 46 9.19 1.55 -11.35
C ILE A 46 7.79 1.90 -11.89
N PHE A 47 6.70 1.55 -11.20
CA PHE A 47 5.33 1.88 -11.63
C PHE A 47 4.71 3.14 -11.00
N GLN A 48 5.49 3.96 -10.27
CA GLN A 48 5.05 5.25 -9.73
C GLN A 48 5.08 6.41 -10.73
N THR A 49 5.14 6.17 -12.04
CA THR A 49 5.02 7.28 -13.00
C THR A 49 3.61 7.90 -12.90
N GLY A 50 3.59 9.07 -12.28
CA GLY A 50 2.46 9.97 -12.25
C GLY A 50 2.20 10.51 -13.66
N ILE A 51 1.49 9.73 -14.47
CA ILE A 51 0.68 10.31 -15.53
C ILE A 51 -0.48 10.98 -14.79
N ARG A 52 -0.31 12.25 -14.41
CA ARG A 52 -1.47 13.14 -14.32
C ARG A 52 -2.04 13.13 -15.72
N ALA A 53 -3.11 12.37 -15.92
CA ALA A 53 -3.94 12.52 -17.09
C ALA A 53 -4.48 13.95 -17.01
N GLN A 54 -3.79 14.90 -17.64
CA GLN A 54 -4.50 16.04 -18.19
C GLN A 54 -5.56 15.41 -19.07
N SER A 55 -6.82 15.70 -18.77
CA SER A 55 -7.97 15.37 -19.58
C SER A 55 -7.80 16.02 -20.95
N GLY A 56 -6.96 15.40 -21.78
CA GLY A 56 -6.89 15.64 -23.21
C GLY A 56 -8.24 15.28 -23.82
N PRO A 57 -8.55 15.84 -25.00
CA PRO A 57 -9.84 15.65 -25.64
C PRO A 57 -10.12 14.15 -25.79
N THR A 58 -11.29 13.74 -25.30
CA THR A 58 -11.87 12.41 -25.46
C THR A 58 -11.69 11.98 -26.91
N VAL A 59 -10.95 10.89 -27.12
CA VAL A 59 -10.76 10.31 -28.45
C VAL A 59 -12.13 9.93 -29.00
N ALA A 60 -12.46 10.46 -30.17
CA ALA A 60 -13.51 9.91 -31.01
C ALA A 60 -13.05 8.51 -31.48
N GLY A 61 -13.36 7.49 -30.68
CA GLY A 61 -13.55 6.13 -31.18
C GLY A 61 -14.83 6.06 -32.03
N PRO A 62 -15.05 4.96 -32.77
CA PRO A 62 -16.08 4.88 -33.82
C PRO A 62 -17.47 5.23 -33.26
N ASP A 63 -18.07 6.29 -33.81
CA ASP A 63 -19.48 6.76 -33.83
C ASP A 63 -20.37 6.69 -32.57
N GLY A 64 -19.91 6.11 -31.46
CA GLY A 64 -20.66 5.97 -30.22
C GLY A 64 -20.56 7.22 -29.35
N SER A 65 -21.69 7.80 -28.97
CA SER A 65 -21.67 8.94 -28.04
C SER A 65 -21.30 8.46 -26.62
N ALA A 66 -20.65 9.30 -25.81
CA ALA A 66 -20.35 8.96 -24.40
C ALA A 66 -21.59 8.55 -23.59
N ALA A 67 -22.78 9.01 -24.01
CA ALA A 67 -24.05 8.62 -23.42
C ALA A 67 -24.43 7.16 -23.76
N GLU A 68 -24.15 6.70 -24.98
CA GLU A 68 -24.41 5.31 -25.39
C GLU A 68 -23.52 4.33 -24.61
N PHE A 69 -22.23 4.65 -24.44
CA PHE A 69 -21.36 3.82 -23.59
C PHE A 69 -21.82 3.79 -22.13
N LYS A 70 -22.29 4.91 -21.60
CA LYS A 70 -22.86 4.94 -20.25
C LYS A 70 -24.10 4.05 -20.15
N GLU A 71 -25.03 4.13 -21.11
CA GLU A 71 -26.23 3.28 -21.09
C GLU A 71 -25.89 1.79 -21.25
N ALA A 72 -24.94 1.44 -22.13
CA ALA A 72 -24.43 0.09 -22.27
C ALA A 72 -23.76 -0.40 -20.96
N GLY A 73 -23.00 0.47 -20.29
CA GLY A 73 -22.43 0.23 -18.97
C GLY A 73 -23.48 -0.06 -17.91
N TRP A 74 -24.57 0.71 -17.88
CA TRP A 74 -25.68 0.48 -16.94
C TRP A 74 -26.40 -0.83 -17.21
N LYS A 75 -26.62 -1.18 -18.48
CA LYS A 75 -27.19 -2.47 -18.86
C LYS A 75 -26.29 -3.62 -18.41
N LEU A 76 -24.99 -3.53 -18.67
CA LEU A 76 -24.01 -4.52 -18.22
C LEU A 76 -23.99 -4.63 -16.69
N LEU A 77 -24.05 -3.51 -15.97
CA LEU A 77 -24.08 -3.50 -14.51
C LEU A 77 -25.33 -4.20 -13.95
N ALA A 78 -26.49 -3.97 -14.57
CA ALA A 78 -27.73 -4.66 -14.20
C ALA A 78 -27.67 -6.17 -14.51
N GLU A 79 -26.99 -6.57 -15.58
CA GLU A 79 -26.72 -7.99 -15.85
C GLU A 79 -25.81 -8.60 -14.77
N VAL A 80 -24.70 -7.92 -14.47
CA VAL A 80 -23.77 -8.34 -13.42
C VAL A 80 -24.49 -8.47 -12.08
N GLU A 81 -25.33 -7.50 -11.68
CA GLU A 81 -26.14 -7.56 -10.45
C GLU A 81 -26.95 -8.85 -10.35
N ARG A 82 -27.67 -9.23 -11.42
CA ARG A 82 -28.46 -10.47 -11.44
C ARG A 82 -27.60 -11.71 -11.33
N GLU A 83 -26.44 -11.69 -11.99
CA GLU A 83 -25.52 -12.81 -12.03
C GLU A 83 -24.72 -12.95 -10.73
N THR A 84 -24.49 -11.87 -9.97
CA THR A 84 -23.85 -11.95 -8.65
C THR A 84 -24.58 -12.90 -7.71
N LYS A 85 -25.91 -13.01 -7.82
CA LYS A 85 -26.74 -13.91 -7.01
C LYS A 85 -26.44 -15.40 -7.27
N GLN A 86 -25.72 -15.72 -8.34
CA GLN A 86 -25.38 -17.09 -8.72
C GLN A 86 -24.09 -17.60 -8.06
N TYR A 87 -23.25 -16.72 -7.50
CA TYR A 87 -22.11 -17.19 -6.72
C TYR A 87 -22.60 -17.99 -5.52
N ARG A 88 -21.89 -19.07 -5.20
CA ARG A 88 -22.10 -19.92 -4.03
C ARG A 88 -21.48 -19.28 -2.81
N LEU A 89 -20.30 -18.68 -2.95
CA LEU A 89 -19.59 -18.02 -1.86
C LEU A 89 -20.24 -16.68 -1.49
N PRO A 90 -20.68 -16.49 -0.23
CA PRO A 90 -21.19 -15.21 0.23
C PRO A 90 -20.16 -14.08 0.09
N ALA A 91 -18.87 -14.35 0.31
CA ALA A 91 -17.81 -13.34 0.19
C ALA A 91 -17.77 -12.71 -1.22
N ASN A 92 -17.86 -13.53 -2.27
CA ASN A 92 -17.90 -13.05 -3.66
C ASN A 92 -19.18 -12.26 -3.95
N ARG A 93 -20.33 -12.70 -3.42
CA ARG A 93 -21.60 -11.95 -3.54
C ARG A 93 -21.50 -10.58 -2.89
N ILE A 94 -21.06 -10.52 -1.63
CA ILE A 94 -20.94 -9.28 -0.86
C ILE A 94 -20.01 -8.30 -1.59
N GLN A 95 -18.83 -8.75 -2.04
CA GLN A 95 -17.88 -7.87 -2.72
C GLN A 95 -18.44 -7.34 -4.04
N ALA A 96 -19.01 -8.21 -4.88
CA ALA A 96 -19.59 -7.80 -6.15
C ALA A 96 -20.80 -6.87 -5.95
N GLN A 97 -21.70 -7.19 -5.00
CA GLN A 97 -22.85 -6.33 -4.64
C GLN A 97 -22.40 -4.96 -4.11
N THR A 98 -21.32 -4.91 -3.32
CA THR A 98 -20.76 -3.64 -2.79
C THR A 98 -20.33 -2.72 -3.92
N ILE A 99 -19.57 -3.24 -4.89
CA ILE A 99 -19.12 -2.47 -6.06
C ILE A 99 -20.31 -2.05 -6.93
N VAL A 100 -21.26 -2.96 -7.18
CA VAL A 100 -22.47 -2.67 -7.96
C VAL A 100 -23.28 -1.55 -7.28
N ALA A 101 -23.51 -1.63 -5.98
CA ALA A 101 -24.25 -0.61 -5.24
C ALA A 101 -23.55 0.75 -5.27
N ASP A 102 -22.24 0.78 -5.13
CA ASP A 102 -21.44 2.00 -5.21
C ASP A 102 -21.60 2.70 -6.56
N LEU A 103 -21.49 1.92 -7.65
CA LEU A 103 -21.66 2.42 -9.02
C LEU A 103 -23.10 2.86 -9.30
N MET A 104 -24.10 2.12 -8.81
CA MET A 104 -25.51 2.44 -9.01
C MET A 104 -25.97 3.68 -8.25
N TRP A 105 -25.28 4.07 -7.16
CA TRP A 105 -25.75 5.11 -6.24
C TRP A 105 -26.14 6.42 -6.92
N THR A 106 -25.39 6.86 -7.94
CA THR A 106 -25.64 8.14 -8.63
C THR A 106 -26.82 8.08 -9.61
N ARG A 107 -27.18 6.87 -10.10
CA ARG A 107 -28.29 6.66 -11.04
C ARG A 107 -29.58 6.32 -10.30
N ASP A 108 -29.50 5.43 -9.33
CA ASP A 108 -30.64 4.92 -8.57
C ASP A 108 -30.21 4.61 -7.13
N GLU A 109 -30.31 5.62 -6.28
CA GLU A 109 -29.95 5.53 -4.87
C GLU A 109 -30.79 4.50 -4.11
N GLU A 110 -32.07 4.35 -4.46
CA GLU A 110 -32.97 3.41 -3.77
C GLU A 110 -32.55 1.96 -4.08
N ALA A 111 -32.28 1.65 -5.35
CA ALA A 111 -31.76 0.35 -5.75
C ALA A 111 -30.39 0.08 -5.14
N ALA A 112 -29.48 1.06 -5.15
CA ALA A 112 -28.16 0.93 -4.52
C ALA A 112 -28.28 0.63 -3.01
N ARG A 113 -29.15 1.34 -2.28
CA ARG A 113 -29.46 1.05 -0.86
C ARG A 113 -30.03 -0.35 -0.66
N ALA A 114 -30.86 -0.84 -1.59
CA ALA A 114 -31.37 -2.21 -1.52
C ALA A 114 -30.25 -3.25 -1.67
N ILE A 115 -29.31 -3.02 -2.60
CA ILE A 115 -28.16 -3.92 -2.81
C ILE A 115 -27.23 -3.88 -1.60
N PHE A 116 -26.90 -2.70 -1.04
CA PHE A 116 -26.13 -2.60 0.20
C PHE A 116 -26.78 -3.34 1.37
N ARG A 117 -28.12 -3.25 1.52
CA ARG A 117 -28.84 -4.00 2.55
C ARG A 117 -28.76 -5.51 2.36
N SER A 118 -28.81 -5.98 1.10
CA SER A 118 -28.62 -7.41 0.78
C SER A 118 -27.22 -7.86 1.18
N ALA A 119 -26.19 -7.15 0.72
CA ALA A 119 -24.79 -7.45 1.03
C ALA A 119 -24.52 -7.41 2.54
N PHE A 120 -25.09 -6.44 3.25
CA PHE A 120 -25.02 -6.35 4.70
C PHE A 120 -25.62 -7.58 5.39
N GLY A 121 -26.80 -8.04 4.98
CA GLY A 121 -27.43 -9.23 5.55
C GLY A 121 -26.60 -10.50 5.35
N GLU A 122 -25.98 -10.66 4.18
CA GLU A 122 -25.06 -11.77 3.92
C GLU A 122 -23.80 -11.68 4.79
N LEU A 123 -23.24 -10.47 4.94
CA LEU A 123 -22.07 -10.22 5.79
C LEU A 123 -22.38 -10.51 7.26
N GLN A 124 -23.55 -10.11 7.76
CA GLN A 124 -24.01 -10.47 9.11
C GLN A 124 -24.10 -11.99 9.28
N GLY A 125 -24.54 -12.71 8.25
CA GLY A 125 -24.55 -14.18 8.24
C GLY A 125 -23.16 -14.79 8.42
N LEU A 126 -22.14 -14.24 7.74
CA LEU A 126 -20.74 -14.67 7.92
C LEU A 126 -20.24 -14.40 9.34
N PHE A 127 -20.52 -13.22 9.91
CA PHE A 127 -20.16 -12.89 11.29
C PHE A 127 -20.84 -13.80 12.32
N ALA A 128 -22.10 -14.16 12.09
CA ALA A 128 -22.85 -15.06 12.95
C ALA A 128 -22.35 -16.52 12.86
N GLY A 129 -21.74 -16.89 11.73
CA GLY A 129 -21.17 -18.21 11.49
C GLY A 129 -19.74 -18.41 12.00
N LEU A 130 -19.06 -17.36 12.47
CA LEU A 130 -17.70 -17.44 12.97
C LEU A 130 -17.60 -18.40 14.15
N GLU A 131 -16.73 -19.41 14.01
CA GLU A 131 -16.38 -20.27 15.12
C GLU A 131 -15.55 -19.50 16.17
N THR A 132 -15.80 -19.81 17.44
CA THR A 132 -14.96 -19.35 18.55
C THR A 132 -14.08 -20.51 18.98
N PRO A 133 -12.79 -20.30 19.28
CA PRO A 133 -11.90 -21.40 19.64
C PRO A 133 -12.43 -22.10 20.88
N ALA A 134 -12.52 -23.43 20.84
CA ALA A 134 -12.89 -24.25 21.99
C ALA A 134 -11.71 -24.36 22.98
N GLY A 135 -11.34 -23.24 23.60
CA GLY A 135 -10.26 -23.18 24.60
C GLY A 135 -8.85 -23.46 24.05
N ASP A 136 -7.91 -23.74 24.96
CA ASP A 136 -6.48 -23.92 24.67
C ASP A 136 -6.16 -25.18 23.83
N GLU A 137 -7.14 -26.04 23.57
CA GLU A 137 -6.96 -27.35 22.95
C GLU A 137 -6.88 -27.34 21.41
N SER A 138 -7.12 -26.21 20.75
CA SER A 138 -7.00 -26.11 19.28
C SER A 138 -5.56 -26.31 18.80
N SER A 139 -5.41 -27.11 17.76
CA SER A 139 -4.12 -27.32 17.09
C SER A 139 -3.60 -26.02 16.44
N THR A 140 -2.29 -25.93 16.21
CA THR A 140 -1.68 -24.78 15.50
C THR A 140 -2.30 -24.55 14.12
N ALA A 141 -2.65 -25.63 13.41
CA ALA A 141 -3.26 -25.55 12.08
C ALA A 141 -4.70 -25.00 12.14
N GLU A 142 -5.50 -25.41 13.13
CA GLU A 142 -6.84 -24.85 13.34
C GLU A 142 -6.77 -23.37 13.70
N LYS A 143 -5.86 -22.98 14.61
CA LYS A 143 -5.66 -21.56 14.96
C LYS A 143 -5.28 -20.71 13.74
N ALA A 144 -4.37 -21.21 12.88
CA ALA A 144 -3.99 -20.53 11.65
C ALA A 144 -5.18 -20.38 10.68
N ARG A 145 -5.96 -21.45 10.47
CA ARG A 145 -7.15 -21.41 9.60
C ARG A 145 -8.21 -20.42 10.12
N MET A 146 -8.47 -20.41 11.42
CA MET A 146 -9.39 -19.46 12.05
C MET A 146 -8.90 -18.03 11.90
N TYR A 147 -7.60 -17.78 12.10
CA TYR A 147 -7.01 -16.47 11.90
C TYR A 147 -7.18 -16.00 10.44
N ASP A 148 -6.90 -16.87 9.46
CA ASP A 148 -7.06 -16.55 8.04
C ASP A 148 -8.51 -16.25 7.64
N GLU A 149 -9.47 -16.97 8.21
CA GLU A 149 -10.91 -16.70 8.00
C GLU A 149 -11.31 -15.35 8.58
N ARG A 150 -10.90 -15.07 9.83
CA ARG A 150 -11.16 -13.80 10.50
C ARG A 150 -10.50 -12.63 9.79
N TYR A 151 -9.29 -12.82 9.29
CA TYR A 151 -8.59 -11.83 8.46
C TYR A 151 -9.34 -11.52 7.16
N ARG A 152 -9.76 -12.56 6.42
CA ARG A 152 -10.56 -12.39 5.20
C ARG A 152 -11.86 -11.63 5.48
N LEU A 153 -12.53 -11.96 6.58
CA LEU A 153 -13.76 -11.29 6.98
C LEU A 153 -13.52 -9.85 7.43
N ALA A 154 -12.39 -9.55 8.08
CA ALA A 154 -12.00 -8.20 8.45
C ALA A 154 -11.81 -7.31 7.22
N VAL A 155 -11.11 -7.82 6.18
CA VAL A 155 -10.92 -7.12 4.91
C VAL A 155 -12.26 -6.85 4.23
N LEU A 156 -13.14 -7.86 4.15
CA LEU A 156 -14.46 -7.71 3.54
C LEU A 156 -15.35 -6.70 4.30
N ARG A 157 -15.33 -6.75 5.64
CA ARG A 157 -16.01 -5.78 6.51
C ARG A 157 -15.49 -4.36 6.24
N ARG A 158 -14.17 -4.18 6.16
CA ARG A 158 -13.55 -2.88 5.90
C ARG A 158 -13.96 -2.31 4.55
N GLU A 159 -13.84 -3.10 3.46
CA GLU A 159 -14.21 -2.68 2.11
C GLU A 159 -15.70 -2.27 2.03
N PHE A 160 -16.59 -3.09 2.60
CA PHE A 160 -18.02 -2.80 2.67
C PHE A 160 -18.30 -1.48 3.39
N LEU A 161 -17.76 -1.31 4.61
CA LEU A 161 -18.06 -0.16 5.46
C LEU A 161 -17.49 1.15 4.90
N LEU A 162 -16.26 1.13 4.38
CA LEU A 162 -15.66 2.34 3.80
C LEU A 162 -16.37 2.78 2.52
N THR A 163 -16.77 1.83 1.68
CA THR A 163 -17.56 2.11 0.48
C THR A 163 -18.93 2.67 0.86
N LEU A 164 -19.62 2.04 1.81
CA LEU A 164 -20.90 2.51 2.30
C LEU A 164 -20.78 3.90 2.95
N ALA A 165 -19.74 4.18 3.74
CA ALA A 165 -19.57 5.49 4.39
C ALA A 165 -19.32 6.63 3.40
N ALA A 166 -18.71 6.35 2.25
CA ALA A 166 -18.58 7.35 1.18
C ALA A 166 -19.96 7.80 0.66
N ARG A 167 -20.98 6.95 0.77
CA ARG A 167 -22.35 7.18 0.31
C ARG A 167 -23.28 7.62 1.45
N ASP A 168 -23.33 6.86 2.54
CA ASP A 168 -24.19 7.04 3.70
C ASP A 168 -23.43 6.72 5.01
N SER A 169 -22.81 7.76 5.58
CA SER A 169 -22.02 7.68 6.82
C SER A 169 -22.80 7.10 8.00
N ARG A 170 -24.08 7.43 8.14
CA ARG A 170 -24.90 6.98 9.27
C ARG A 170 -25.18 5.49 9.16
N THR A 171 -25.58 5.04 7.98
CA THR A 171 -25.85 3.61 7.73
C THR A 171 -24.56 2.79 7.90
N ALA A 172 -23.40 3.32 7.50
CA ALA A 172 -22.12 2.67 7.73
C ALA A 172 -21.78 2.52 9.23
N LEU A 173 -22.04 3.55 10.05
CA LEU A 173 -21.84 3.46 11.50
C LEU A 173 -22.80 2.46 12.16
N ASP A 174 -24.07 2.46 11.75
CA ASP A 174 -25.06 1.48 12.22
C ASP A 174 -24.66 0.05 11.82
N ALA A 175 -24.15 -0.13 10.60
CA ALA A 175 -23.63 -1.40 10.12
C ALA A 175 -22.39 -1.87 10.90
N LEU A 176 -21.43 -0.98 11.16
CA LEU A 176 -20.25 -1.29 11.99
C LEU A 176 -20.66 -1.75 13.39
N ALA A 177 -21.63 -1.07 14.01
CA ALA A 177 -22.12 -1.44 15.33
C ALA A 177 -22.76 -2.84 15.37
N ALA A 178 -23.34 -3.28 14.25
CA ALA A 178 -23.96 -4.59 14.10
C ALA A 178 -23.01 -5.70 13.63
N LEU A 179 -21.83 -5.36 13.07
CA LEU A 179 -20.81 -6.31 12.59
C LEU A 179 -19.70 -6.53 13.64
N LYS A 180 -20.12 -6.88 14.85
CA LYS A 180 -19.22 -7.21 15.96
C LYS A 180 -19.09 -8.72 16.12
N ALA A 181 -17.86 -9.18 16.29
CA ALA A 181 -17.53 -10.55 16.66
C ALA A 181 -16.85 -10.56 18.04
N PRO A 182 -17.01 -11.62 18.85
CA PRO A 182 -16.14 -11.86 20.00
C PRO A 182 -14.69 -11.93 19.55
N LEU A 183 -13.80 -11.19 20.21
CA LEU A 183 -12.36 -11.26 19.93
C LEU A 183 -11.79 -12.54 20.52
N THR A 184 -10.89 -13.17 19.78
CA THR A 184 -10.20 -14.42 20.18
C THR A 184 -8.93 -14.11 20.96
N ASP A 185 -8.22 -13.05 20.58
CA ASP A 185 -7.09 -12.49 21.30
C ASP A 185 -6.96 -10.99 21.01
N GLU A 186 -5.87 -10.38 21.47
CA GLU A 186 -5.59 -8.95 21.29
C GLU A 186 -5.21 -8.56 19.86
N ASN A 187 -4.61 -9.48 19.10
CA ASN A 187 -4.18 -9.27 17.70
C ASN A 187 -5.23 -9.79 16.71
N ASP A 188 -6.47 -9.99 17.17
CA ASP A 188 -7.54 -10.50 16.33
C ASP A 188 -7.84 -9.51 15.19
N PRO A 189 -7.81 -9.93 13.92
CA PRO A 189 -8.07 -9.06 12.78
C PRO A 189 -9.45 -8.39 12.82
N LEU A 190 -10.40 -8.96 13.56
CA LEU A 190 -11.75 -8.41 13.72
C LEU A 190 -11.86 -7.36 14.84
N ALA A 191 -10.77 -7.04 15.55
CA ALA A 191 -10.71 -5.92 16.48
C ALA A 191 -11.26 -4.65 15.83
N THR A 192 -12.25 -4.03 16.47
CA THR A 192 -13.07 -2.97 15.86
C THR A 192 -12.45 -1.58 15.94
N ASP A 193 -11.47 -1.40 16.82
CA ASP A 193 -11.09 -0.06 17.29
C ASP A 193 -10.35 0.73 16.21
N GLU A 194 -9.58 0.06 15.36
CA GLU A 194 -8.90 0.71 14.26
C GLU A 194 -9.87 1.09 13.13
N LEU A 195 -10.78 0.19 12.80
CA LEU A 195 -11.74 0.38 11.71
C LEU A 195 -12.75 1.49 12.02
N GLU A 196 -13.18 1.66 13.28
CA GLU A 196 -14.11 2.74 13.64
C GLU A 196 -13.48 4.13 13.46
N LEU A 197 -12.19 4.28 13.82
CA LEU A 197 -11.48 5.55 13.64
C LEU A 197 -11.08 5.79 12.18
N GLU A 198 -10.80 4.74 11.41
CA GLU A 198 -10.63 4.83 9.96
C GLU A 198 -11.94 5.29 9.28
N LEU A 199 -13.07 4.68 9.64
CA LEU A 199 -14.39 5.06 9.16
C LEU A 199 -14.68 6.52 9.54
N THR A 200 -14.32 6.93 10.75
CA THR A 200 -14.44 8.30 11.24
C THR A 200 -13.63 9.28 10.38
N ALA A 201 -12.42 8.92 9.98
CA ALA A 201 -11.59 9.73 9.09
C ALA A 201 -12.18 9.81 7.67
N ALA A 202 -12.78 8.72 7.17
CA ALA A 202 -13.50 8.71 5.89
C ALA A 202 -14.74 9.62 5.93
N ILE A 203 -15.53 9.54 7.00
CA ILE A 203 -16.75 10.34 7.23
C ILE A 203 -16.42 11.83 7.27
N ALA A 204 -15.29 12.22 7.87
CA ALA A 204 -14.86 13.62 7.97
C ALA A 204 -14.84 14.36 6.63
N LYS A 205 -14.64 13.64 5.51
CA LYS A 205 -14.62 14.22 4.16
C LYS A 205 -15.96 14.82 3.74
N LYS A 206 -17.07 14.33 4.29
CA LYS A 206 -18.46 14.68 3.94
C LYS A 206 -19.23 15.28 5.13
N ASP A 207 -19.00 14.75 6.32
CA ASP A 207 -19.71 15.12 7.56
C ASP A 207 -18.70 15.22 8.73
N PRO A 208 -18.02 16.37 8.86
CA PRO A 208 -17.02 16.58 9.90
C PRO A 208 -17.60 16.60 11.32
N ASP A 209 -18.87 17.00 11.51
CA ASP A 209 -19.54 17.01 12.81
C ASP A 209 -19.80 15.59 13.34
N THR A 210 -20.30 14.70 12.48
CA THR A 210 -20.46 13.28 12.84
C THR A 210 -19.11 12.65 13.14
N SER A 211 -18.09 12.93 12.31
CA SER A 211 -16.73 12.44 12.54
C SER A 211 -16.16 12.88 13.90
N TYR A 212 -16.28 14.16 14.24
CA TYR A 212 -15.91 14.69 15.56
C TYR A 212 -16.64 13.98 16.70
N THR A 213 -17.96 13.80 16.56
CA THR A 213 -18.80 13.17 17.59
C THR A 213 -18.39 11.72 17.84
N VAL A 214 -18.14 10.95 16.77
CA VAL A 214 -17.69 9.56 16.88
C VAL A 214 -16.29 9.49 17.48
N ALA A 215 -15.35 10.31 17.01
CA ALA A 215 -13.99 10.39 17.55
C ALA A 215 -14.00 10.69 19.06
N ARG A 216 -14.81 11.68 19.49
CA ARG A 216 -14.93 12.04 20.90
C ARG A 216 -15.52 10.91 21.75
N LYS A 217 -16.60 10.27 21.28
CA LYS A 217 -17.17 9.10 21.95
C LYS A 217 -16.14 7.99 22.09
N LYS A 218 -15.31 7.78 21.08
CA LYS A 218 -14.22 6.81 21.11
C LYS A 218 -13.10 7.18 22.08
N LEU A 219 -12.75 8.45 22.16
CA LEU A 219 -11.78 8.94 23.14
C LEU A 219 -12.25 8.68 24.57
N ASP A 220 -13.54 8.88 24.83
CA ASP A 220 -14.15 8.60 26.13
C ASP A 220 -14.21 7.08 26.41
N ALA A 221 -14.55 6.29 25.39
CA ALA A 221 -14.76 4.85 25.52
C ALA A 221 -13.47 4.05 25.61
N ASP A 222 -12.47 4.35 24.80
CA ASP A 222 -11.28 3.51 24.59
C ASP A 222 -9.98 4.24 24.98
N GLY A 223 -10.04 5.56 25.17
CA GLY A 223 -8.87 6.38 25.48
C GLY A 223 -8.10 6.79 24.24
N ILE A 224 -6.79 6.97 24.37
CA ILE A 224 -5.96 7.50 23.28
C ILE A 224 -5.31 6.35 22.52
N THR A 225 -5.46 6.39 21.19
CA THR A 225 -4.87 5.42 20.25
C THR A 225 -4.15 6.15 19.12
N TYR A 226 -3.37 5.41 18.30
CA TYR A 226 -2.64 6.00 17.17
C TYR A 226 -3.57 6.55 16.08
N GLN A 227 -4.74 5.96 15.89
CA GLN A 227 -5.65 6.27 14.79
C GLN A 227 -6.27 7.66 14.93
N PHE A 228 -6.27 8.26 16.14
CA PHE A 228 -6.67 9.66 16.31
C PHE A 228 -5.85 10.64 15.48
N VAL A 229 -4.58 10.33 15.19
CA VAL A 229 -3.73 11.20 14.35
C VAL A 229 -4.32 11.35 12.94
N GLU A 230 -4.77 10.26 12.33
CA GLU A 230 -5.35 10.31 10.98
C GLU A 230 -6.76 10.92 10.96
N SER A 231 -7.55 10.70 12.02
CA SER A 231 -8.82 11.41 12.21
C SER A 231 -8.59 12.92 12.34
N LEU A 232 -7.60 13.36 13.12
CA LEU A 232 -7.24 14.77 13.27
C LEU A 232 -6.80 15.40 11.95
N LYS A 233 -5.92 14.74 11.19
CA LYS A 233 -5.47 15.24 9.87
C LYS A 233 -6.64 15.32 8.89
N SER A 234 -7.52 14.32 8.86
CA SER A 234 -8.67 14.29 7.96
C SER A 234 -9.71 15.34 8.32
N LEU A 235 -10.00 15.50 9.61
CA LEU A 235 -10.86 16.54 10.12
C LEU A 235 -10.25 17.92 9.90
N HIS A 236 -8.95 18.13 10.14
CA HIS A 236 -8.30 19.44 9.97
C HIS A 236 -8.34 19.94 8.52
N ARG A 237 -8.16 19.04 7.56
CA ARG A 237 -8.30 19.32 6.12
C ARG A 237 -9.71 19.78 5.74
N LYS A 238 -10.74 19.42 6.50
CA LYS A 238 -12.15 19.65 6.17
C LYS A 238 -12.78 20.73 7.04
N ASP A 239 -12.61 20.61 8.35
CA ASP A 239 -12.96 21.59 9.38
C ASP A 239 -11.86 21.67 10.44
N SER A 240 -10.97 22.65 10.26
CA SER A 240 -9.87 22.92 11.19
C SER A 240 -10.32 23.31 12.61
N LYS A 241 -11.54 23.83 12.80
CA LYS A 241 -12.05 24.22 14.13
C LYS A 241 -12.54 23.01 14.92
N LEU A 242 -13.23 22.08 14.26
CA LEU A 242 -13.59 20.81 14.87
C LEU A 242 -12.36 19.98 15.18
N ALA A 243 -11.37 19.97 14.28
CA ALA A 243 -10.07 19.34 14.56
C ALA A 243 -9.37 19.96 15.78
N ALA A 244 -9.33 21.29 15.89
CA ALA A 244 -8.78 21.97 17.06
C ALA A 244 -9.57 21.71 18.35
N SER A 245 -10.85 21.38 18.25
CA SER A 245 -11.65 20.95 19.41
C SER A 245 -11.27 19.54 19.84
N LEU A 246 -11.16 18.59 18.88
CA LEU A 246 -10.70 17.23 19.16
C LEU A 246 -9.26 17.19 19.69
N GLY A 247 -8.38 18.05 19.16
CA GLY A 247 -7.01 18.18 19.66
C GLY A 247 -6.95 18.62 21.13
N ARG A 248 -7.86 19.50 21.55
CA ARG A 248 -7.98 19.92 22.96
C ARG A 248 -8.56 18.81 23.83
N ASP A 249 -9.57 18.10 23.36
CA ASP A 249 -10.13 16.94 24.07
C ASP A 249 -9.04 15.85 24.30
N LEU A 250 -8.18 15.61 23.30
CA LEU A 250 -7.05 14.71 23.41
C LEU A 250 -6.02 15.20 24.43
N LEU A 251 -5.65 16.48 24.38
CA LEU A 251 -4.74 17.07 25.37
C LEU A 251 -5.29 16.95 26.79
N ASP A 252 -6.60 17.23 26.96
CA ASP A 252 -7.30 17.06 28.24
C ASP A 252 -7.24 15.62 28.73
N LYS A 253 -7.42 14.64 27.85
CA LYS A 253 -7.27 13.22 28.21
C LYS A 253 -5.83 12.90 28.61
N ILE A 254 -4.82 13.36 27.87
CA ILE A 254 -3.38 13.15 28.16
C ILE A 254 -3.03 13.61 29.57
N ARG A 255 -3.58 14.75 30.03
CA ARG A 255 -3.34 15.28 31.39
C ARG A 255 -3.75 14.32 32.50
N THR A 256 -4.69 13.41 32.24
CA THR A 256 -5.31 12.54 33.26
C THR A 256 -4.77 11.12 33.27
N VAL A 257 -4.07 10.71 32.22
CA VAL A 257 -3.57 9.34 32.06
C VAL A 257 -2.09 9.24 32.42
N LYS A 258 -1.66 8.05 32.84
CA LYS A 258 -0.24 7.78 33.11
C LYS A 258 0.50 7.51 31.80
N ILE A 259 1.59 8.23 31.57
CA ILE A 259 2.41 8.06 30.37
C ILE A 259 3.43 6.94 30.61
N ARG A 260 3.42 5.91 29.77
CA ARG A 260 4.36 4.78 29.81
C ARG A 260 5.52 5.05 28.87
N VAL A 261 6.72 5.26 29.42
CA VAL A 261 7.94 5.42 28.63
C VAL A 261 8.65 4.07 28.53
N PRO A 262 9.00 3.59 27.32
CA PRO A 262 9.74 2.34 27.19
C PRO A 262 11.09 2.45 27.91
N ALA A 263 11.47 1.42 28.66
CA ALA A 263 12.76 1.37 29.34
C ALA A 263 13.86 0.87 28.39
N ALA A 264 15.11 1.31 28.56
CA ALA A 264 16.24 0.89 27.74
C ALA A 264 16.55 -0.61 27.91
N GLU A 265 16.23 -1.18 29.08
CA GLU A 265 16.54 -2.57 29.45
C GLU A 265 15.59 -3.59 28.81
N THR A 266 14.43 -3.18 28.29
CA THR A 266 13.48 -4.12 27.67
C THR A 266 13.94 -4.62 26.30
N GLY A 267 15.03 -4.09 25.74
CA GLY A 267 15.67 -4.63 24.53
C GLY A 267 14.77 -4.67 23.28
N GLY A 268 13.69 -3.88 23.27
CA GLY A 268 12.67 -3.94 22.21
C GLY A 268 11.66 -5.08 22.37
N ALA A 269 11.61 -5.76 23.52
CA ALA A 269 10.48 -6.64 23.85
C ALA A 269 9.19 -5.83 23.79
N ASN A 270 8.19 -6.35 23.06
CA ASN A 270 6.90 -5.69 22.91
C ASN A 270 6.37 -5.33 24.29
N PRO A 271 6.17 -4.03 24.60
CA PRO A 271 5.66 -3.63 25.89
C PRO A 271 4.30 -4.29 26.11
N VAL A 272 4.00 -4.63 27.36
CA VAL A 272 2.64 -5.02 27.73
C VAL A 272 1.72 -3.89 27.25
N PRO A 273 0.70 -4.19 26.44
CA PRO A 273 -0.18 -3.17 25.88
C PRO A 273 -0.70 -2.22 26.96
N ALA A 274 -0.77 -0.92 26.64
CA ALA A 274 -1.34 0.06 27.55
C ALA A 274 -2.84 -0.21 27.74
N ASN A 275 -3.31 -0.07 28.97
CA ASN A 275 -4.73 0.17 29.18
C ASN A 275 -5.02 1.62 28.77
N ASN A 276 -5.37 1.82 27.49
CA ASN A 276 -5.54 3.13 26.85
C ASN A 276 -6.49 4.08 27.60
N LYS A 277 -7.37 3.56 28.47
CA LYS A 277 -8.25 4.36 29.35
C LYS A 277 -7.52 5.12 30.45
N THR A 278 -6.48 4.50 31.00
CA THR A 278 -5.74 4.96 32.19
C THR A 278 -4.28 5.27 31.90
N GLU A 279 -3.76 4.77 30.79
CA GLU A 279 -2.38 4.88 30.37
C GLU A 279 -2.29 5.24 28.88
N ILE A 280 -1.20 5.87 28.50
CA ILE A 280 -0.86 6.16 27.10
C ILE A 280 0.58 5.73 26.86
N GLU A 281 0.83 5.05 25.75
CA GLU A 281 2.20 4.72 25.33
C GLU A 281 2.92 6.00 24.89
N PHE A 282 4.20 6.12 25.28
CA PHE A 282 4.98 7.31 24.95
C PHE A 282 5.02 7.57 23.44
N LEU A 283 5.03 6.52 22.64
CA LEU A 283 5.04 6.64 21.19
C LEU A 283 3.72 7.23 20.64
N GLN A 284 2.56 6.94 21.25
CA GLN A 284 1.29 7.60 20.90
C GLN A 284 1.34 9.10 21.24
N LEU A 285 1.88 9.45 22.41
CA LEU A 285 2.07 10.83 22.84
C LEU A 285 2.98 11.62 21.89
N THR A 286 4.10 11.01 21.48
CA THR A 286 5.05 11.63 20.55
C THR A 286 4.44 11.79 19.15
N SER A 287 3.68 10.80 18.67
CA SER A 287 2.95 10.91 17.39
C SER A 287 1.94 12.05 17.41
N PHE A 288 1.20 12.23 18.53
CA PHE A 288 0.27 13.35 18.68
C PHE A 288 0.98 14.71 18.69
N LEU A 289 2.11 14.83 19.42
CA LEU A 289 2.92 16.05 19.42
C LEU A 289 3.42 16.40 18.00
N SER A 290 3.95 15.43 17.26
CA SER A 290 4.42 15.63 15.89
C SER A 290 3.28 16.08 14.96
N ALA A 291 2.12 15.42 15.03
CA ALA A 291 0.94 15.80 14.25
C ALA A 291 0.44 17.21 14.59
N ALA A 292 0.43 17.59 15.88
CA ALA A 292 0.04 18.93 16.30
C ALA A 292 0.97 20.01 15.75
N VAL A 293 2.29 19.76 15.74
CA VAL A 293 3.27 20.68 15.11
C VAL A 293 3.02 20.82 13.62
N GLU A 294 2.80 19.71 12.91
CA GLU A 294 2.55 19.70 11.46
C GLU A 294 1.28 20.49 11.10
N LEU A 295 0.17 20.22 11.79
CA LEU A 295 -1.11 20.87 11.54
C LEU A 295 -1.08 22.37 11.92
N ASN A 296 -0.38 22.74 12.99
CA ASN A 296 -0.14 24.15 13.32
C ASN A 296 0.69 24.85 12.25
N ARG A 297 1.77 24.21 11.74
CA ARG A 297 2.59 24.77 10.65
C ARG A 297 1.76 24.96 9.39
N THR A 298 0.83 24.05 9.10
CA THR A 298 -0.10 24.16 7.98
C THR A 298 -1.00 25.38 8.13
N ALA A 299 -1.55 25.60 9.34
CA ALA A 299 -2.32 26.79 9.66
C ALA A 299 -1.49 28.09 9.58
N GLU A 300 -0.23 28.08 10.04
CA GLU A 300 0.71 29.22 9.94
C GLU A 300 1.02 29.59 8.48
N LYS A 301 1.14 28.58 7.59
CA LYS A 301 1.39 28.77 6.15
C LYS A 301 0.14 29.27 5.40
N ASP A 302 -1.07 29.06 5.94
CA ASP A 302 -2.32 29.52 5.33
C ASP A 302 -2.48 31.04 5.47
N LYS A 303 -2.08 31.76 4.41
CA LYS A 303 -2.22 33.22 4.31
C LYS A 303 -3.67 33.70 4.39
N THR A 304 -4.65 32.84 4.09
CA THR A 304 -6.07 33.20 4.16
C THR A 304 -6.61 33.18 5.59
N ARG A 305 -5.85 32.62 6.55
CA ARG A 305 -6.22 32.46 7.96
C ARG A 305 -7.56 31.72 8.16
N LYS A 306 -7.97 30.90 7.20
CA LYS A 306 -9.17 30.08 7.29
C LYS A 306 -8.91 28.81 8.10
N THR A 307 -7.66 28.37 8.11
CA THR A 307 -7.20 27.19 8.84
C THR A 307 -6.81 27.59 10.26
N ALA A 308 -7.51 27.05 11.26
CA ALA A 308 -7.15 27.20 12.66
C ALA A 308 -5.93 26.32 13.01
N PRO A 309 -5.04 26.77 13.91
CA PRO A 309 -4.07 25.86 14.51
C PRO A 309 -4.80 24.78 15.31
N LEU A 310 -4.24 23.57 15.34
CA LEU A 310 -4.78 22.46 16.11
C LEU A 310 -4.77 22.78 17.62
N LEU A 311 -3.65 23.30 18.11
CA LEU A 311 -3.46 23.72 19.51
C LEU A 311 -2.89 25.13 19.55
N SER A 312 -3.25 25.92 20.56
CA SER A 312 -2.64 27.23 20.81
C SER A 312 -1.16 27.12 21.20
N GLY A 313 -0.43 28.24 21.18
CA GLY A 313 0.98 28.25 21.58
C GLY A 313 1.23 27.80 23.03
N SER A 314 0.31 28.11 23.95
CA SER A 314 0.36 27.65 25.34
C SER A 314 0.07 26.15 25.46
N GLU A 315 -0.92 25.64 24.73
CA GLU A 315 -1.25 24.21 24.72
C GLU A 315 -0.13 23.37 24.08
N MET A 316 0.51 23.88 23.02
CA MET A 316 1.69 23.24 22.43
C MET A 316 2.87 23.17 23.40
N LYS A 317 3.09 24.25 24.17
CA LYS A 317 4.11 24.27 25.21
C LYS A 317 3.82 23.23 26.28
N GLU A 318 2.59 23.18 26.75
CA GLU A 318 2.19 22.20 27.74
C GLU A 318 2.35 20.77 27.26
N LEU A 319 1.90 20.45 26.03
CA LEU A 319 2.08 19.13 25.45
C LEU A 319 3.58 18.74 25.37
N ALA A 320 4.44 19.68 24.98
CA ALA A 320 5.88 19.46 24.97
C ALA A 320 6.47 19.26 26.38
N GLU A 321 5.96 19.97 27.38
CA GLU A 321 6.36 19.83 28.78
C GLU A 321 5.93 18.48 29.37
N LEU A 322 4.71 18.00 29.06
CA LEU A 322 4.22 16.68 29.46
C LEU A 322 5.08 15.56 28.86
N THR A 323 5.35 15.63 27.56
CA THR A 323 6.21 14.66 26.86
C THR A 323 7.63 14.65 27.43
N ALA A 324 8.22 15.82 27.62
CA ALA A 324 9.57 15.91 28.18
C ALA A 324 9.62 15.44 29.65
N GLY A 325 8.62 15.82 30.44
CA GLY A 325 8.49 15.44 31.85
C GLY A 325 8.38 13.92 32.03
N ALA A 326 7.55 13.25 31.22
CA ALA A 326 7.43 11.79 31.24
C ALA A 326 8.76 11.10 30.96
N PHE A 327 9.47 11.52 29.91
CA PHE A 327 10.80 10.99 29.58
C PHE A 327 11.83 11.22 30.69
N LEU A 328 11.80 12.41 31.32
CA LEU A 328 12.68 12.76 32.43
C LEU A 328 12.35 12.02 33.73
N ALA A 329 11.10 11.59 33.93
CA ALA A 329 10.68 10.82 35.09
C ALA A 329 11.10 9.34 35.02
N GLU A 330 11.13 8.73 33.83
CA GLU A 330 11.52 7.33 33.64
C GLU A 330 13.00 7.10 34.01
N ARG A 331 13.34 6.12 34.85
CA ARG A 331 14.72 5.98 35.36
C ARG A 331 15.72 5.69 34.24
N SER A 332 15.35 4.82 33.31
CA SER A 332 16.22 4.36 32.22
C SER A 332 15.44 4.37 30.91
N PRO A 333 15.13 5.55 30.34
CA PRO A 333 14.24 5.64 29.19
C PRO A 333 14.97 5.15 27.93
N ALA A 334 14.24 4.45 27.07
CA ALA A 334 14.75 4.02 25.78
C ALA A 334 15.05 5.23 24.92
N GLN A 335 16.30 5.33 24.50
CA GLN A 335 16.86 6.58 23.98
C GLN A 335 16.27 6.97 22.61
N TYR A 336 15.83 5.97 21.83
CA TYR A 336 15.15 6.17 20.55
C TYR A 336 13.78 6.85 20.71
N ALA A 337 13.11 6.68 21.85
CA ALA A 337 11.72 7.10 22.04
C ALA A 337 11.53 8.63 21.99
N ILE A 338 12.58 9.40 22.29
CA ILE A 338 12.54 10.87 22.27
C ILE A 338 13.13 11.48 21.00
N SER A 339 13.77 10.66 20.16
CA SER A 339 14.64 11.16 19.08
C SER A 339 13.87 12.00 18.05
N GLU A 340 12.64 11.60 17.72
CA GLU A 340 11.80 12.28 16.72
C GLU A 340 11.26 13.62 17.21
N VAL A 341 10.93 13.73 18.51
CA VAL A 341 10.24 14.91 19.06
C VAL A 341 11.16 15.86 19.81
N LEU A 342 12.43 15.53 20.04
CA LEU A 342 13.35 16.41 20.80
C LEU A 342 13.46 17.80 20.16
N GLY A 343 13.42 17.88 18.83
CA GLY A 343 13.38 19.16 18.11
C GLY A 343 12.12 19.99 18.42
N HIS A 344 10.97 19.33 18.52
CA HIS A 344 9.71 19.97 18.91
C HIS A 344 9.75 20.42 20.39
N ILE A 345 10.26 19.57 21.28
CA ILE A 345 10.46 19.93 22.70
C ILE A 345 11.41 21.12 22.82
N ALA A 346 12.49 21.17 22.04
CA ALA A 346 13.41 22.32 22.06
C ALA A 346 12.74 23.63 21.62
N ARG A 347 11.77 23.56 20.69
CA ARG A 347 11.01 24.74 20.21
C ARG A 347 10.09 25.30 21.29
N PHE A 348 9.40 24.45 22.04
CA PHE A 348 8.36 24.90 22.99
C PHE A 348 8.77 24.87 24.47
N ALA A 349 9.70 23.98 24.85
CA ALA A 349 10.21 23.78 26.21
C ALA A 349 11.75 23.62 26.23
N PRO A 350 12.53 24.64 25.83
CA PRO A 350 13.98 24.53 25.61
C PRO A 350 14.78 24.12 26.85
N ALA A 351 14.34 24.51 28.05
CA ALA A 351 15.01 24.12 29.29
C ALA A 351 14.91 22.61 29.55
N LEU A 352 13.76 21.98 29.26
CA LEU A 352 13.57 20.54 29.43
C LEU A 352 14.32 19.75 28.37
N ALA A 353 14.39 20.23 27.13
CA ALA A 353 15.23 19.62 26.09
C ALA A 353 16.71 19.54 26.53
N GLN A 354 17.22 20.57 27.21
CA GLN A 354 18.58 20.55 27.76
C GLN A 354 18.74 19.54 28.90
N GLN A 355 17.72 19.37 29.75
CA GLN A 355 17.73 18.33 30.78
C GLN A 355 17.73 16.92 30.18
N ILE A 356 16.94 16.69 29.13
CA ILE A 356 16.90 15.41 28.40
C ILE A 356 18.29 15.09 27.83
N ARG A 357 18.94 16.05 27.17
CA ARG A 357 20.32 15.88 26.66
C ARG A 357 21.31 15.52 27.76
N ARG A 358 21.24 16.19 28.92
CA ARG A 358 22.10 15.84 30.06
C ARG A 358 21.85 14.42 30.55
N LYS A 359 20.58 14.01 30.64
CA LYS A 359 20.19 12.65 31.06
C LYS A 359 20.69 11.57 30.10
N LEU A 360 20.65 11.84 28.81
CA LEU A 360 21.11 10.92 27.76
C LEU A 360 22.64 10.85 27.64
N GLY A 361 23.35 11.83 28.18
CA GLY A 361 24.80 11.93 28.10
C GLY A 361 25.31 12.48 26.76
N PRO A 362 26.62 12.77 26.67
CA PRO A 362 27.21 13.52 25.56
C PRO A 362 27.36 12.69 24.27
N GLU A 363 27.44 11.37 24.35
CA GLU A 363 27.50 10.49 23.17
C GLU A 363 26.15 10.45 22.47
N TRP A 364 25.09 10.11 23.21
CA TRP A 364 23.76 10.05 22.65
C TRP A 364 23.24 11.42 22.22
N SER A 365 23.56 12.49 22.96
CA SER A 365 23.24 13.85 22.51
C SER A 365 23.85 14.17 21.14
N ARG A 366 25.10 13.77 20.88
CA ARG A 366 25.74 13.94 19.57
C ARG A 366 25.04 13.10 18.49
N GLN A 367 24.63 11.88 18.82
CA GLN A 367 23.87 11.03 17.88
C GLN A 367 22.51 11.64 17.55
N LEU A 368 21.79 12.15 18.54
CA LEU A 368 20.53 12.86 18.34
C LEU A 368 20.71 14.13 17.53
N ASP A 369 21.80 14.88 17.73
CA ASP A 369 22.09 16.06 16.93
C ASP A 369 22.35 15.68 15.46
N LYS A 370 23.07 14.57 15.20
CA LYS A 370 23.23 14.02 13.85
C LYS A 370 21.90 13.58 13.24
N MET A 371 21.06 12.87 14.00
CA MET A 371 19.73 12.45 13.53
C MET A 371 18.82 13.65 13.26
N ALA A 372 18.81 14.65 14.14
CA ALA A 372 18.04 15.87 13.97
C ALA A 372 18.56 16.70 12.77
N GLU A 373 19.87 16.74 12.55
CA GLU A 373 20.45 17.37 11.35
C GLU A 373 20.02 16.64 10.08
N SER A 374 20.09 15.30 10.07
CA SER A 374 19.58 14.48 8.97
C SER A 374 18.10 14.71 8.73
N ASN A 375 17.26 14.67 9.76
CA ASN A 375 15.82 14.90 9.63
C ASN A 375 15.51 16.31 9.13
N ARG A 376 16.21 17.34 9.62
CA ARG A 376 16.07 18.71 9.10
C ARG A 376 16.49 18.82 7.64
N PHE A 377 17.56 18.12 7.24
CA PHE A 377 17.94 18.05 5.84
C PHE A 377 16.84 17.40 5.01
N LEU A 378 16.27 16.27 5.46
CA LEU A 378 15.17 15.58 4.78
C LEU A 378 13.90 16.43 4.67
N GLU A 379 13.54 17.17 5.72
CA GLU A 379 12.41 18.09 5.67
C GLU A 379 12.67 19.26 4.73
N ALA A 380 13.85 19.89 4.83
CA ALA A 380 14.22 21.01 3.99
C ALA A 380 14.40 20.59 2.52
N SER A 381 14.80 19.35 2.27
CA SER A 381 15.01 18.86 0.91
C SER A 381 13.73 18.71 0.12
N ARG A 382 12.60 18.49 0.79
CA ARG A 382 11.27 18.41 0.16
C ARG A 382 10.86 19.68 -0.58
N GLU A 383 11.44 20.83 -0.26
CA GLU A 383 11.15 22.12 -0.91
C GLU A 383 12.30 22.61 -1.80
N LYS A 384 13.41 21.85 -1.92
CA LYS A 384 14.61 22.25 -2.66
C LYS A 384 14.71 21.56 -4.01
N THR A 385 15.33 22.29 -4.94
CA THR A 385 15.72 21.79 -6.26
C THR A 385 16.96 20.88 -6.16
N PRO A 386 17.22 20.01 -7.15
CA PRO A 386 18.41 19.17 -7.18
C PRO A 386 19.71 19.96 -7.07
N ASP A 387 19.79 21.14 -7.70
CA ASP A 387 20.98 21.98 -7.68
C ASP A 387 21.24 22.59 -6.31
N GLU A 388 20.19 23.01 -5.60
CA GLU A 388 20.30 23.48 -4.22
C GLU A 388 20.73 22.36 -3.27
N LEU A 389 20.20 21.15 -3.45
CA LEU A 389 20.60 19.98 -2.68
C LEU A 389 22.05 19.59 -2.94
N ALA A 390 22.48 19.61 -4.19
CA ALA A 390 23.85 19.32 -4.58
C ALA A 390 24.82 20.36 -3.99
N LYS A 391 24.44 21.65 -3.94
CA LYS A 391 25.22 22.70 -3.28
C LYS A 391 25.30 22.50 -1.77
N ILE A 392 24.21 22.08 -1.12
CA ILE A 392 24.23 21.72 0.31
C ILE A 392 25.21 20.56 0.52
N ALA A 393 25.16 19.53 -0.33
CA ALA A 393 26.06 18.40 -0.25
C ALA A 393 27.54 18.81 -0.41
N ASP A 394 27.86 19.76 -1.30
CA ASP A 394 29.23 20.24 -1.51
C ASP A 394 29.88 20.87 -0.28
N VAL A 395 29.09 21.52 0.57
CA VAL A 395 29.57 22.16 1.81
C VAL A 395 29.38 21.27 3.04
N SER A 396 28.87 20.05 2.85
CA SER A 396 28.62 19.10 3.94
C SER A 396 29.88 18.34 4.33
N ALA A 397 29.88 17.79 5.55
CA ALA A 397 30.97 16.93 5.99
C ALA A 397 31.12 15.69 5.08
N PRO A 398 32.35 15.17 4.89
CA PRO A 398 32.60 14.06 3.96
C PRO A 398 31.78 12.80 4.22
N ASP A 399 31.45 12.51 5.49
CA ASP A 399 30.69 11.34 5.91
C ASP A 399 29.21 11.38 5.49
N VAL A 400 28.63 12.56 5.26
CA VAL A 400 27.24 12.72 4.82
C VAL A 400 27.10 13.30 3.41
N ARG A 401 28.21 13.69 2.78
CA ARG A 401 28.21 14.31 1.44
C ARG A 401 27.57 13.41 0.39
N ASP A 402 28.01 12.16 0.29
CA ASP A 402 27.51 11.23 -0.73
C ASP A 402 26.03 10.88 -0.52
N PHE A 403 25.60 10.78 0.75
CA PHE A 403 24.19 10.66 1.11
C PHE A 403 23.37 11.89 0.68
N ARG A 404 23.88 13.11 0.87
CA ARG A 404 23.15 14.31 0.42
C ARG A 404 23.14 14.44 -1.10
N LEU A 405 24.21 14.01 -1.78
CA LEU A 405 24.23 13.90 -3.24
C LEU A 405 23.23 12.86 -3.74
N SER A 406 23.06 11.71 -3.07
CA SER A 406 22.05 10.73 -3.48
C SER A 406 20.63 11.28 -3.41
N TYR A 407 20.32 12.14 -2.42
CA TYR A 407 19.05 12.87 -2.38
C TYR A 407 18.91 13.84 -3.54
N ALA A 408 19.96 14.58 -3.89
CA ALA A 408 19.95 15.48 -5.04
C ALA A 408 19.74 14.72 -6.37
N VAL A 409 20.37 13.55 -6.52
CA VAL A 409 20.17 12.66 -7.68
C VAL A 409 18.73 12.16 -7.74
N SER A 410 18.21 11.63 -6.63
CA SER A 410 16.84 11.13 -6.55
C SER A 410 15.84 12.24 -6.88
N ARG A 411 16.08 13.45 -6.37
CA ARG A 411 15.27 14.63 -6.68
C ARG A 411 15.30 14.99 -8.16
N ALA A 412 16.45 14.93 -8.81
CA ALA A 412 16.55 15.17 -10.25
C ALA A 412 15.78 14.12 -11.05
N LEU A 413 15.77 12.86 -10.62
CA LEU A 413 14.96 11.80 -11.23
C LEU A 413 13.45 12.04 -11.01
N GLU A 414 13.03 12.44 -9.80
CA GLU A 414 11.64 12.84 -9.48
C GLU A 414 11.17 14.01 -10.35
N GLU A 415 12.04 14.99 -10.59
CA GLU A 415 11.79 16.13 -11.49
C GLU A 415 11.89 15.75 -12.98
N ASN A 416 12.09 14.46 -13.29
CA ASN A 416 12.22 13.92 -14.64
C ASN A 416 13.39 14.57 -15.43
N ASP A 417 14.49 14.86 -14.76
CA ASP A 417 15.75 15.38 -15.30
C ASP A 417 16.91 14.40 -15.06
N PRO A 418 16.94 13.27 -15.78
CA PRO A 418 17.98 12.25 -15.62
C PRO A 418 19.37 12.69 -16.10
N GLU A 419 19.48 13.71 -16.95
CA GLU A 419 20.78 14.30 -17.30
C GLU A 419 21.39 15.00 -16.10
N LYS A 420 20.59 15.82 -15.39
CA LYS A 420 21.04 16.44 -14.15
C LYS A 420 21.33 15.40 -13.09
N ALA A 421 20.48 14.37 -12.97
CA ALA A 421 20.74 13.24 -12.08
C ALA A 421 22.11 12.59 -12.38
N GLN A 422 22.41 12.34 -13.66
CA GLN A 422 23.71 11.82 -14.10
C GLN A 422 24.88 12.74 -13.74
N ALA A 423 24.75 14.04 -13.97
CA ALA A 423 25.78 15.04 -13.66
C ALA A 423 26.06 15.12 -12.14
N ILE A 424 25.01 15.06 -11.30
CA ILE A 424 25.16 15.05 -9.84
C ILE A 424 25.75 13.71 -9.38
N ALA A 425 25.26 12.58 -9.89
CA ALA A 425 25.73 11.25 -9.51
C ALA A 425 27.22 11.02 -9.83
N ALA A 426 27.75 11.67 -10.87
CA ALA A 426 29.17 11.63 -11.20
C ALA A 426 30.10 12.11 -10.06
N ARG A 427 29.55 12.88 -9.10
CA ARG A 427 30.28 13.44 -7.93
C ARG A 427 30.23 12.55 -6.69
N ILE A 428 29.45 11.46 -6.72
CA ILE A 428 29.38 10.45 -5.64
C ILE A 428 30.65 9.61 -5.70
N GLY A 429 31.39 9.55 -4.58
CA GLY A 429 32.61 8.77 -4.46
C GLY A 429 32.34 7.29 -4.29
N ASP A 430 31.37 6.94 -3.45
CA ASP A 430 31.02 5.56 -3.12
C ASP A 430 30.04 4.92 -4.11
N ARG A 431 30.52 4.67 -5.33
CA ARG A 431 29.67 4.10 -6.39
C ARG A 431 29.04 2.75 -6.06
N LYS A 432 29.67 1.96 -5.18
CA LYS A 432 29.19 0.62 -4.83
C LYS A 432 27.94 0.72 -3.96
N ASN A 433 27.96 1.58 -2.95
CA ASN A 433 26.82 1.76 -2.05
C ASN A 433 25.64 2.49 -2.72
N TYR A 434 25.90 3.23 -3.80
CA TYR A 434 24.87 3.92 -4.58
C TYR A 434 24.64 3.36 -5.99
N ALA A 435 25.00 2.09 -6.24
CA ALA A 435 24.86 1.46 -7.55
C ALA A 435 23.42 1.54 -8.11
N TYR A 436 22.42 1.45 -7.24
CA TYR A 436 21.00 1.53 -7.59
C TYR A 436 20.62 2.87 -8.26
N LEU A 437 21.24 4.00 -7.87
CA LEU A 437 20.97 5.30 -8.50
C LEU A 437 21.47 5.34 -9.93
N PHE A 438 22.63 4.73 -10.20
CA PHE A 438 23.19 4.67 -11.54
C PHE A 438 22.32 3.80 -12.45
N GLU A 439 21.76 2.71 -11.92
CA GLU A 439 20.77 1.88 -12.63
C GLU A 439 19.50 2.67 -12.92
N GLN A 440 18.95 3.40 -11.94
CA GLN A 440 17.78 4.27 -12.14
C GLN A 440 18.03 5.35 -13.21
N ILE A 441 19.21 5.99 -13.19
CA ILE A 441 19.61 6.97 -14.21
C ILE A 441 19.69 6.30 -15.59
N GLN A 442 20.28 5.11 -15.69
CA GLN A 442 20.40 4.37 -16.94
C GLN A 442 19.03 4.01 -17.53
N THR A 443 18.04 3.74 -16.68
CA THR A 443 16.65 3.50 -17.11
C THR A 443 15.95 4.80 -17.51
N ALA A 444 16.09 5.86 -16.72
CA ALA A 444 15.39 7.13 -16.93
C ALA A 444 15.92 7.95 -18.13
N LEU A 445 17.23 7.89 -18.40
CA LEU A 445 17.87 8.73 -19.41
C LEU A 445 17.34 8.47 -20.84
N PRO A 446 17.24 7.22 -21.35
CA PRO A 446 16.61 6.94 -22.64
C PRO A 446 15.18 7.48 -22.74
N LEU A 447 14.39 7.36 -21.67
CA LEU A 447 13.01 7.85 -21.64
C LEU A 447 12.92 9.37 -21.77
N ALA A 448 13.77 10.11 -21.06
CA ALA A 448 13.82 11.56 -21.19
C ALA A 448 14.23 12.00 -22.60
N LYS A 449 15.23 11.35 -23.21
CA LYS A 449 15.63 11.65 -24.60
C LYS A 449 14.54 11.33 -25.60
N ALA A 450 13.83 10.23 -25.43
CA ALA A 450 12.69 9.89 -26.28
C ALA A 450 11.56 10.90 -26.17
N ARG A 451 11.28 11.40 -24.96
CA ARG A 451 10.32 12.48 -24.78
C ARG A 451 10.72 13.74 -25.55
N ARG A 452 12.00 13.98 -25.84
CA ARG A 452 12.44 15.11 -26.68
C ARG A 452 12.43 14.81 -28.18
N GLY A 453 12.09 13.60 -28.60
CA GLY A 453 12.07 13.18 -30.00
C GLY A 453 13.39 12.56 -30.48
N ASP A 454 14.36 12.33 -29.60
CA ASP A 454 15.69 11.81 -29.94
C ASP A 454 15.68 10.28 -30.16
N LEU A 455 14.69 9.76 -30.89
CA LEU A 455 14.41 8.31 -31.01
C LEU A 455 15.59 7.48 -31.53
N GLN A 456 16.46 8.05 -32.37
CA GLN A 456 17.67 7.35 -32.82
C GLN A 456 18.66 7.11 -31.69
N GLU A 457 18.84 8.10 -30.80
CA GLU A 457 19.73 7.96 -29.66
C GLU A 457 19.15 6.99 -28.63
N VAL A 458 17.83 7.04 -28.44
CA VAL A 458 17.08 6.08 -27.62
C VAL A 458 17.31 4.67 -28.10
N ARG A 459 17.13 4.39 -29.40
CA ARG A 459 17.39 3.06 -29.97
C ARG A 459 18.83 2.61 -29.76
N ARG A 460 19.82 3.50 -29.87
CA ARG A 460 21.22 3.18 -29.56
C ARG A 460 21.41 2.81 -28.09
N MET A 461 20.74 3.50 -27.18
CA MET A 461 20.78 3.18 -25.75
C MET A 461 20.10 1.85 -25.45
N LEU A 462 18.94 1.58 -26.08
CA LEU A 462 18.23 0.30 -25.95
C LEU A 462 19.04 -0.89 -26.47
N ALA A 463 19.82 -0.70 -27.54
CA ALA A 463 20.73 -1.73 -28.04
C ALA A 463 21.81 -2.12 -27.00
N GLY A 464 22.14 -1.22 -26.07
CA GLY A 464 23.06 -1.46 -24.96
C GLY A 464 22.46 -2.25 -23.78
N LEU A 465 21.13 -2.42 -23.73
CA LEU A 465 20.48 -3.24 -22.70
C LEU A 465 20.83 -4.73 -22.90
N LYS A 466 20.97 -5.45 -21.79
CA LYS A 466 21.56 -6.80 -21.76
C LYS A 466 20.56 -7.88 -22.14
N THR A 467 19.28 -7.69 -21.80
CA THR A 467 18.25 -8.71 -22.01
C THR A 467 17.10 -8.19 -22.87
N ASP A 468 16.43 -9.09 -23.59
CA ASP A 468 15.23 -8.73 -24.34
C ASP A 468 14.09 -8.28 -23.43
N GLY A 469 14.03 -8.80 -22.19
CA GLY A 469 13.08 -8.33 -21.18
C GLY A 469 13.26 -6.86 -20.82
N GLU A 470 14.52 -6.42 -20.59
CA GLU A 470 14.85 -5.01 -20.37
C GLU A 470 14.46 -4.14 -21.57
N ARG A 471 14.73 -4.62 -22.79
CA ARG A 471 14.37 -3.91 -24.03
C ARG A 471 12.86 -3.80 -24.22
N ILE A 472 12.12 -4.87 -23.99
CA ILE A 472 10.65 -4.88 -24.07
C ILE A 472 10.07 -3.87 -23.06
N ALA A 473 10.53 -3.90 -21.81
CA ALA A 473 10.07 -2.98 -20.78
C ALA A 473 10.32 -1.52 -21.19
N ALA A 474 11.54 -1.21 -21.64
CA ALA A 474 11.90 0.13 -22.05
C ALA A 474 11.13 0.60 -23.30
N LEU A 475 10.98 -0.25 -24.34
CA LEU A 475 10.18 0.07 -25.54
C LEU A 475 8.71 0.31 -25.20
N THR A 476 8.14 -0.49 -24.29
CA THR A 476 6.74 -0.35 -23.84
C THR A 476 6.54 0.96 -23.08
N GLU A 477 7.47 1.32 -22.19
CA GLU A 477 7.41 2.57 -21.44
C GLU A 477 7.59 3.80 -22.35
N LEU A 478 8.51 3.72 -23.31
CA LEU A 478 8.70 4.72 -24.34
C LEU A 478 7.42 4.93 -25.16
N ALA A 479 6.78 3.84 -25.58
CA ALA A 479 5.51 3.89 -26.29
C ALA A 479 4.42 4.55 -25.43
N SER A 480 4.33 4.22 -24.14
CA SER A 480 3.39 4.87 -23.21
C SER A 480 3.63 6.37 -23.11
N ALA A 481 4.90 6.81 -23.08
CA ALA A 481 5.25 8.22 -23.08
C ALA A 481 4.84 8.93 -24.39
N MET A 482 4.92 8.24 -25.53
CA MET A 482 4.46 8.77 -26.82
C MET A 482 2.94 8.88 -26.89
N VAL A 483 2.20 7.92 -26.33
CA VAL A 483 0.74 8.03 -26.16
C VAL A 483 0.37 9.28 -25.35
N GLY A 484 1.10 9.56 -24.26
CA GLY A 484 0.89 10.78 -23.47
C GLY A 484 1.15 12.10 -24.23
N LYS A 485 1.83 12.05 -25.37
CA LYS A 485 2.06 13.19 -26.28
C LYS A 485 1.13 13.18 -27.51
N ASP A 486 0.17 12.26 -27.53
CA ASP A 486 -0.70 11.95 -28.67
C ASP A 486 0.05 11.50 -29.94
N ASP A 487 1.32 11.09 -29.82
CA ASP A 487 2.10 10.50 -30.92
C ASP A 487 1.89 8.97 -30.99
N ARG A 488 0.69 8.59 -31.43
CA ARG A 488 0.27 7.19 -31.49
C ARG A 488 0.99 6.39 -32.58
N VAL A 489 1.44 7.06 -33.63
CA VAL A 489 2.17 6.42 -34.74
C VAL A 489 3.53 5.94 -34.23
N THR A 490 4.28 6.80 -33.53
CA THR A 490 5.55 6.41 -32.92
C THR A 490 5.33 5.38 -31.81
N ALA A 491 4.31 5.57 -30.96
CA ALA A 491 3.98 4.61 -29.90
C ALA A 491 3.76 3.21 -30.47
N ARG A 492 2.93 3.11 -31.53
CA ARG A 492 2.66 1.84 -32.22
C ARG A 492 3.93 1.21 -32.78
N ALA A 493 4.79 1.98 -33.44
CA ALA A 493 6.03 1.45 -34.00
C ALA A 493 6.98 0.87 -32.93
N LEU A 494 7.06 1.53 -31.76
CA LEU A 494 7.83 1.04 -30.62
C LEU A 494 7.24 -0.26 -30.02
N LEU A 495 5.90 -0.36 -29.97
CA LEU A 495 5.22 -1.57 -29.51
C LEU A 495 5.37 -2.72 -30.52
N ASP A 496 5.35 -2.43 -31.81
CA ASP A 496 5.60 -3.42 -32.86
C ASP A 496 7.02 -4.00 -32.73
N GLU A 497 8.01 -3.16 -32.38
CA GLU A 497 9.39 -3.58 -32.07
C GLU A 497 9.44 -4.43 -30.78
N ALA A 498 8.73 -4.02 -29.72
CA ALA A 498 8.65 -4.78 -28.47
C ALA A 498 8.02 -6.17 -28.68
N LEU A 499 6.96 -6.25 -29.51
CA LEU A 499 6.28 -7.48 -29.84
C LEU A 499 7.18 -8.48 -30.59
N GLN A 500 8.11 -8.00 -31.43
CA GLN A 500 9.09 -8.85 -32.11
C GLN A 500 10.11 -9.49 -31.17
N LEU A 501 10.35 -8.89 -30.00
CA LEU A 501 11.26 -9.40 -28.98
C LEU A 501 10.56 -10.38 -28.02
N LEU A 502 9.23 -10.48 -28.06
CA LEU A 502 8.51 -11.36 -27.14
C LEU A 502 8.86 -12.83 -27.41
N PRO A 503 9.29 -13.58 -26.38
CA PRO A 503 9.43 -15.02 -26.52
C PRO A 503 8.05 -15.67 -26.66
N PRO A 504 7.97 -16.92 -27.13
CA PRO A 504 6.72 -17.68 -27.11
C PRO A 504 6.07 -17.68 -25.72
N LEU A 505 4.73 -17.61 -25.66
CA LEU A 505 3.93 -17.57 -24.43
C LEU A 505 3.96 -18.90 -23.65
N LYS A 506 5.14 -19.30 -23.18
CA LYS A 506 5.40 -20.56 -22.47
C LYS A 506 5.71 -20.36 -20.99
N ASN A 507 5.91 -19.11 -20.56
CA ASN A 507 6.21 -18.78 -19.18
C ASN A 507 5.53 -17.48 -18.75
N ARG A 508 5.48 -17.29 -17.43
CA ARG A 508 4.84 -16.14 -16.79
C ARG A 508 5.37 -14.79 -17.29
N THR A 509 6.67 -14.64 -17.41
CA THR A 509 7.30 -13.38 -17.84
C THR A 509 6.89 -12.97 -19.25
N ALA A 510 6.79 -13.93 -20.19
CA ALA A 510 6.32 -13.68 -21.55
C ALA A 510 4.87 -13.17 -21.55
N LEU A 511 4.02 -13.80 -20.75
CA LEU A 511 2.61 -13.43 -20.62
C LEU A 511 2.44 -12.06 -19.96
N GLU A 512 3.17 -11.77 -18.88
CA GLU A 512 3.18 -10.46 -18.22
C GLU A 512 3.63 -9.35 -19.18
N ASN A 513 4.70 -9.57 -19.94
CA ASN A 513 5.17 -8.60 -20.93
C ASN A 513 4.15 -8.38 -22.06
N THR A 514 3.46 -9.45 -22.48
CA THR A 514 2.41 -9.37 -23.51
C THR A 514 1.23 -8.53 -23.05
N VAL A 515 0.78 -8.72 -21.80
CA VAL A 515 -0.26 -7.87 -21.21
C VAL A 515 0.22 -6.42 -21.12
N LYS A 516 1.44 -6.17 -20.64
CA LYS A 516 1.98 -4.80 -20.55
C LYS A 516 1.97 -4.09 -21.90
N ILE A 517 2.39 -4.79 -22.96
CA ILE A 517 2.34 -4.29 -24.33
C ILE A 517 0.88 -4.03 -24.76
N ALA A 518 -0.05 -4.96 -24.46
CA ALA A 518 -1.47 -4.81 -24.76
C ALA A 518 -2.11 -3.59 -24.07
N VAL A 519 -1.74 -3.31 -22.82
CA VAL A 519 -2.20 -2.11 -22.09
C VAL A 519 -1.82 -0.84 -22.87
N VAL A 520 -0.59 -0.72 -23.35
CA VAL A 520 -0.18 0.47 -24.11
C VAL A 520 -0.80 0.50 -25.51
N TYR A 521 -0.89 -0.64 -26.20
CA TYR A 521 -1.64 -0.72 -27.47
C TYR A 521 -3.10 -0.31 -27.29
N SER A 522 -3.74 -0.59 -26.16
CA SER A 522 -5.16 -0.28 -25.96
C SER A 522 -5.45 1.22 -26.04
N ALA A 523 -4.45 2.05 -25.75
CA ALA A 523 -4.53 3.51 -25.93
C ALA A 523 -3.97 3.98 -27.29
N ALA A 524 -2.92 3.32 -27.81
CA ALA A 524 -2.26 3.72 -29.05
C ALA A 524 -2.95 3.22 -30.34
N ALA A 525 -3.34 1.95 -30.36
CA ALA A 525 -3.95 1.23 -31.47
C ALA A 525 -4.87 0.10 -30.94
N PRO A 526 -6.11 0.41 -30.53
CA PRO A 526 -7.01 -0.51 -29.84
C PRO A 526 -7.25 -1.84 -30.57
N ASP A 527 -7.35 -1.83 -31.91
CA ASP A 527 -7.54 -3.05 -32.70
C ASP A 527 -6.41 -4.06 -32.49
N ARG A 528 -5.16 -3.58 -32.41
CA ARG A 528 -4.00 -4.42 -32.13
C ARG A 528 -4.01 -4.94 -30.70
N ALA A 529 -4.47 -4.15 -29.74
CA ALA A 529 -4.65 -4.62 -28.37
C ALA A 529 -5.69 -5.73 -28.31
N PHE A 530 -6.84 -5.57 -28.99
CA PHE A 530 -7.83 -6.64 -29.06
C PHE A 530 -7.25 -7.92 -29.67
N GLU A 531 -6.60 -7.85 -30.84
CA GLU A 531 -5.94 -9.01 -31.45
C GLU A 531 -4.95 -9.68 -30.49
N LEU A 532 -4.11 -8.88 -29.82
CA LEU A 532 -3.09 -9.39 -28.91
C LEU A 532 -3.70 -10.10 -27.70
N VAL A 533 -4.73 -9.50 -27.07
CA VAL A 533 -5.41 -10.10 -25.92
C VAL A 533 -6.19 -11.34 -26.35
N GLU A 534 -6.90 -11.30 -27.48
CA GLU A 534 -7.63 -12.45 -28.02
C GLU A 534 -6.71 -13.67 -28.23
N ASN A 535 -5.51 -13.44 -28.77
CA ASN A 535 -4.52 -14.50 -28.97
C ASN A 535 -3.86 -14.96 -27.66
N SER A 536 -3.87 -14.12 -26.62
CA SER A 536 -3.24 -14.42 -25.33
C SER A 536 -4.20 -15.04 -24.32
N LEU A 537 -5.52 -15.00 -24.57
CA LEU A 537 -6.53 -15.47 -23.63
C LEU A 537 -6.44 -16.98 -23.34
N GLY A 538 -6.16 -17.82 -24.34
CA GLY A 538 -5.97 -19.26 -24.13
C GLY A 538 -4.82 -19.54 -23.16
N PRO A 539 -3.57 -19.10 -23.46
CA PRO A 539 -2.45 -19.22 -22.54
C PRO A 539 -2.69 -18.57 -21.17
N LEU A 540 -3.45 -17.47 -21.11
CA LEU A 540 -3.83 -16.81 -19.86
C LEU A 540 -4.78 -17.68 -19.02
N ASN A 541 -5.81 -18.25 -19.63
CA ASN A 541 -6.72 -19.18 -18.97
C ASN A 541 -5.97 -20.43 -18.48
N ASP A 542 -5.06 -20.99 -19.29
CA ASP A 542 -4.20 -22.12 -18.91
C ASP A 542 -3.33 -21.77 -17.69
N PHE A 543 -2.71 -20.59 -17.70
CA PHE A 543 -1.88 -20.11 -16.60
C PHE A 543 -2.70 -19.93 -15.30
N ILE A 544 -3.85 -19.25 -15.39
CA ILE A 544 -4.76 -19.05 -14.25
C ILE A 544 -5.23 -20.41 -13.72
N GLY A 545 -5.66 -21.32 -14.58
CA GLY A 545 -6.09 -22.66 -14.19
C GLY A 545 -4.99 -23.48 -13.54
N ALA A 546 -3.74 -23.34 -14.00
CA ALA A 546 -2.58 -23.94 -13.33
C ALA A 546 -2.30 -23.28 -11.97
N GLY A 547 -2.34 -21.95 -11.89
CA GLY A 547 -2.13 -21.21 -10.64
C GLY A 547 -3.15 -21.56 -9.56
N VAL A 548 -4.42 -21.72 -9.93
CA VAL A 548 -5.46 -22.17 -9.01
C VAL A 548 -5.19 -23.59 -8.50
N ARG A 549 -4.85 -24.52 -9.39
CA ARG A 549 -4.52 -25.90 -8.98
C ARG A 549 -3.32 -25.94 -8.03
N MET A 550 -2.30 -25.12 -8.30
CA MET A 550 -1.15 -25.02 -7.39
C MET A 550 -1.55 -24.47 -6.03
N ASP A 551 -2.38 -23.42 -5.99
CA ASP A 551 -2.88 -22.85 -4.74
C ASP A 551 -3.71 -23.87 -3.93
N GLU A 552 -4.53 -24.70 -4.59
CA GLU A 552 -5.25 -25.80 -3.94
C GLU A 552 -4.30 -26.85 -3.33
N PHE A 553 -3.19 -27.18 -4.00
CA PHE A 553 -2.17 -28.10 -3.47
C PHE A 553 -1.42 -27.54 -2.25
N ASP A 554 -1.17 -26.22 -2.25
CA ASP A 554 -0.44 -25.54 -1.18
C ASP A 554 -1.36 -25.08 -0.03
N GLU A 555 -2.65 -25.45 -0.05
CA GLU A 555 -3.69 -24.93 0.86
C GLU A 555 -3.71 -23.40 0.91
N GLY A 556 -3.40 -22.74 -0.22
CA GLY A 556 -3.23 -21.29 -0.31
C GLY A 556 -4.53 -20.49 -0.10
N GLY A 557 -5.69 -21.14 -0.16
CA GLY A 557 -6.99 -20.53 0.16
C GLY A 557 -7.50 -19.53 -0.88
N ALA A 558 -7.06 -19.60 -2.14
CA ALA A 558 -7.61 -18.80 -3.24
C ALA A 558 -8.97 -19.30 -3.72
N VAL A 559 -9.24 -20.60 -3.58
CA VAL A 559 -10.50 -21.24 -3.97
C VAL A 559 -11.22 -21.78 -2.75
N GLU A 560 -12.53 -21.57 -2.72
CA GLU A 560 -13.42 -22.14 -1.73
C GLU A 560 -14.70 -22.61 -2.43
N SER A 561 -15.18 -23.81 -2.12
CA SER A 561 -16.39 -24.36 -2.76
C SER A 561 -16.37 -24.37 -4.31
N ASP A 562 -15.20 -24.62 -4.90
CA ASP A 562 -14.92 -24.58 -6.36
C ASP A 562 -14.99 -23.17 -6.99
N GLU A 563 -15.16 -22.12 -6.18
CA GLU A 563 -15.17 -20.73 -6.63
C GLU A 563 -13.89 -20.01 -6.24
N LEU A 564 -13.37 -19.21 -7.17
CA LEU A 564 -12.23 -18.35 -6.91
C LEU A 564 -12.67 -17.13 -6.08
N LEU A 565 -12.01 -16.89 -4.95
CA LEU A 565 -12.24 -15.69 -4.15
C LEU A 565 -11.76 -14.44 -4.91
N PHE A 566 -12.59 -13.41 -4.95
CA PHE A 566 -12.25 -12.13 -5.58
C PHE A 566 -11.00 -11.50 -4.97
N THR A 567 -10.84 -11.58 -3.64
CA THR A 567 -9.64 -11.11 -2.93
C THR A 567 -8.37 -11.84 -3.37
N ALA A 568 -8.48 -13.12 -3.76
CA ALA A 568 -7.36 -13.91 -4.22
C ALA A 568 -6.89 -13.54 -5.64
N MET A 569 -7.69 -12.82 -6.42
CA MET A 569 -7.30 -12.36 -7.77
C MET A 569 -6.08 -11.41 -7.76
N ASN A 570 -5.74 -10.86 -6.59
CA ASN A 570 -4.51 -10.09 -6.35
C ASN A 570 -3.28 -10.97 -6.12
N LYS A 571 -3.38 -12.31 -6.16
CA LYS A 571 -2.21 -13.17 -5.98
C LYS A 571 -1.33 -13.18 -7.25
N PRO A 572 0.00 -13.23 -7.11
CA PRO A 572 0.92 -13.33 -8.25
C PRO A 572 0.65 -14.55 -9.15
N LEU A 573 0.20 -15.66 -8.55
CA LEU A 573 -0.14 -16.89 -9.28
C LEU A 573 -1.36 -16.73 -10.20
N LEU A 574 -2.17 -15.68 -9.99
CA LEU A 574 -3.33 -15.33 -10.81
C LEU A 574 -3.06 -14.08 -11.66
N MET A 575 -1.77 -13.76 -11.88
CA MET A 575 -1.30 -12.61 -12.66
C MET A 575 -1.75 -11.22 -12.17
N TYR A 576 -2.27 -11.11 -10.95
CA TYR A 576 -2.90 -9.88 -10.49
C TYR A 576 -3.95 -9.39 -11.49
N VAL A 577 -5.02 -10.17 -11.70
CA VAL A 577 -6.11 -9.82 -12.64
C VAL A 577 -6.56 -8.35 -12.55
N PRO A 578 -6.62 -7.70 -11.36
CA PRO A 578 -6.95 -6.28 -11.25
C PRO A 578 -5.98 -5.33 -11.98
N ASN A 579 -4.76 -5.77 -12.32
CA ASN A 579 -3.82 -5.00 -13.15
C ASN A 579 -4.28 -4.85 -14.60
N PHE A 580 -5.25 -5.65 -15.04
CA PHE A 580 -5.86 -5.49 -16.36
C PHE A 580 -6.91 -4.38 -16.40
N PHE A 581 -7.16 -3.65 -15.31
CA PHE A 581 -8.19 -2.61 -15.27
C PHE A 581 -7.99 -1.53 -16.35
N GLU A 582 -6.78 -0.97 -16.48
CA GLU A 582 -6.50 0.04 -17.52
C GLU A 582 -6.66 -0.51 -18.94
N LEU A 583 -6.31 -1.78 -19.16
CA LEU A 583 -6.54 -2.47 -20.43
C LEU A 583 -8.04 -2.53 -20.73
N PHE A 584 -8.85 -3.06 -19.80
CA PHE A 584 -10.30 -3.15 -19.97
C PHE A 584 -10.94 -1.78 -20.18
N LYS A 585 -10.50 -0.77 -19.43
CA LYS A 585 -11.00 0.60 -19.55
C LYS A 585 -10.74 1.19 -20.93
N ASN A 586 -9.53 1.05 -21.45
CA ASN A 586 -9.19 1.57 -22.78
C ASN A 586 -9.91 0.79 -23.89
N LEU A 587 -9.99 -0.54 -23.78
CA LEU A 587 -10.72 -1.37 -24.74
C LEU A 587 -12.23 -1.06 -24.71
N ALA A 588 -12.82 -0.88 -23.53
CA ALA A 588 -14.23 -0.50 -23.37
C ALA A 588 -14.56 0.83 -24.05
N ARG A 589 -13.65 1.81 -23.96
CA ARG A 589 -13.79 3.12 -24.61
C ARG A 589 -13.60 3.05 -26.12
N ALA A 590 -12.84 2.09 -26.62
CA ALA A 590 -12.61 1.89 -28.04
C ALA A 590 -13.75 1.12 -28.71
N ASP A 591 -14.18 0.01 -28.11
CA ASP A 591 -15.28 -0.84 -28.58
C ASP A 591 -15.82 -1.64 -27.38
N PHE A 592 -16.86 -1.09 -26.74
CA PHE A 592 -17.46 -1.66 -25.53
C PHE A 592 -17.98 -3.07 -25.75
N GLU A 593 -18.68 -3.32 -26.85
CA GLU A 593 -19.25 -4.64 -27.12
C GLU A 593 -18.17 -5.69 -27.37
N ARG A 594 -17.10 -5.35 -28.11
CA ARG A 594 -15.96 -6.26 -28.30
C ARG A 594 -15.23 -6.51 -27.00
N ALA A 595 -15.11 -5.51 -26.13
CA ALA A 595 -14.52 -5.67 -24.81
C ALA A 595 -15.36 -6.61 -23.92
N VAL A 596 -16.69 -6.50 -23.94
CA VAL A 596 -17.58 -7.45 -23.24
C VAL A 596 -17.41 -8.87 -23.78
N ARG A 597 -17.42 -9.06 -25.11
CA ARG A 597 -17.15 -10.37 -25.73
C ARG A 597 -15.78 -10.93 -25.36
N LEU A 598 -14.78 -10.07 -25.15
CA LEU A 598 -13.46 -10.47 -24.70
C LEU A 598 -13.48 -10.98 -23.25
N ALA A 599 -14.20 -10.28 -22.36
CA ALA A 599 -14.40 -10.71 -20.98
C ALA A 599 -15.13 -12.07 -20.91
N GLU A 600 -16.07 -12.32 -21.80
CA GLU A 600 -16.80 -13.60 -21.86
C GLU A 600 -15.91 -14.83 -22.14
N LYS A 601 -14.74 -14.62 -22.76
CA LYS A 601 -13.78 -15.68 -23.10
C LYS A 601 -12.92 -16.16 -21.93
N PHE A 602 -13.01 -15.56 -20.74
CA PHE A 602 -12.38 -16.13 -19.55
C PHE A 602 -13.10 -17.43 -19.14
N ASP A 603 -12.33 -18.48 -18.86
CA ASP A 603 -12.88 -19.80 -18.55
C ASP A 603 -13.55 -19.83 -17.16
N ARG A 604 -12.92 -19.18 -16.17
CA ARG A 604 -13.45 -19.06 -14.80
C ARG A 604 -14.59 -18.03 -14.75
N PRO A 605 -15.78 -18.39 -14.24
CA PRO A 605 -16.90 -17.46 -14.17
C PRO A 605 -16.61 -16.25 -13.29
N GLU A 606 -15.85 -16.40 -12.21
CA GLU A 606 -15.50 -15.30 -11.29
C GLU A 606 -14.66 -14.24 -11.98
N ILE A 607 -13.70 -14.66 -12.81
CA ILE A 607 -12.82 -13.75 -13.57
C ILE A 607 -13.61 -13.07 -14.69
N ARG A 608 -14.47 -13.82 -15.40
CA ARG A 608 -15.37 -13.27 -16.42
C ARG A 608 -16.24 -12.15 -15.83
N GLN A 609 -16.85 -12.40 -14.69
CA GLN A 609 -17.72 -11.41 -14.05
C GLN A 609 -16.94 -10.23 -13.49
N PHE A 610 -15.78 -10.48 -12.88
CA PHE A 610 -14.90 -9.40 -12.43
C PHE A 610 -14.52 -8.50 -13.61
N ALA A 611 -14.14 -9.08 -14.75
CA ALA A 611 -13.83 -8.31 -15.96
C ALA A 611 -15.04 -7.51 -16.47
N ARG A 612 -16.25 -8.10 -16.51
CA ARG A 612 -17.50 -7.38 -16.87
C ARG A 612 -17.80 -6.23 -15.91
N LEU A 613 -17.65 -6.45 -14.61
CA LEU A 613 -17.82 -5.41 -13.60
C LEU A 613 -16.81 -4.27 -13.81
N ARG A 614 -15.56 -4.58 -14.14
CA ARG A 614 -14.54 -3.56 -14.46
C ARG A 614 -14.82 -2.81 -15.75
N LEU A 615 -15.35 -3.47 -16.77
CA LEU A 615 -15.80 -2.82 -18.01
C LEU A 615 -16.96 -1.85 -17.74
N ALA A 616 -17.96 -2.27 -16.95
CA ALA A 616 -19.05 -1.39 -16.53
C ALA A 616 -18.49 -0.18 -15.74
N GLN A 617 -17.67 -0.44 -14.74
CA GLN A 617 -17.03 0.60 -13.94
C GLN A 617 -16.26 1.60 -14.80
N ALA A 618 -15.50 1.15 -15.79
CA ALA A 618 -14.67 2.00 -16.65
C ALA A 618 -15.46 3.03 -17.49
N VAL A 619 -16.71 2.73 -17.83
CA VAL A 619 -17.58 3.63 -18.59
C VAL A 619 -18.53 4.44 -17.70
N LEU A 620 -18.78 3.97 -16.47
CA LEU A 620 -19.70 4.60 -15.51
C LEU A 620 -19.01 5.56 -14.53
N ASP A 621 -17.78 5.25 -14.13
CA ASP A 621 -16.98 6.06 -13.20
C ASP A 621 -15.68 6.50 -13.87
N GLU A 622 -15.62 7.80 -14.20
CA GLU A 622 -14.47 8.43 -14.84
C GLU A 622 -13.21 8.40 -13.96
N ASN A 623 -13.36 8.25 -12.63
CA ASN A 623 -12.29 8.25 -11.63
C ASN A 623 -11.99 6.86 -11.03
N ALA A 624 -12.64 5.79 -11.50
CA ALA A 624 -12.52 4.46 -10.91
C ALA A 624 -11.07 3.95 -10.83
N ALA A 625 -10.32 4.14 -11.91
CA ALA A 625 -8.90 3.79 -12.00
C ALA A 625 -8.06 4.41 -10.88
N GLU A 626 -8.28 5.70 -10.63
CA GLU A 626 -7.50 6.46 -9.66
C GLU A 626 -7.88 6.05 -8.23
N THR A 627 -9.16 5.80 -7.99
CA THR A 627 -9.67 5.31 -6.71
C THR A 627 -9.07 3.95 -6.36
N GLU A 628 -9.05 3.02 -7.31
CA GLU A 628 -8.49 1.68 -7.10
C GLU A 628 -6.97 1.71 -6.91
N ARG A 629 -6.26 2.51 -7.71
CA ARG A 629 -4.81 2.70 -7.54
C ARG A 629 -4.49 3.19 -6.13
N ARG A 630 -5.24 4.18 -5.64
CA ARG A 630 -5.07 4.70 -4.28
C ARG A 630 -5.34 3.63 -3.22
N MET A 631 -6.42 2.88 -3.34
CA MET A 631 -6.74 1.80 -2.40
C MET A 631 -5.65 0.73 -2.36
N ARG A 632 -5.07 0.39 -3.52
CA ARG A 632 -3.97 -0.56 -3.60
C ARG A 632 -2.70 -0.03 -2.95
N ASP A 633 -2.34 1.23 -3.25
CA ASP A 633 -1.16 1.86 -2.68
C ASP A 633 -1.27 1.93 -1.15
N GLU A 634 -2.47 2.18 -0.62
CA GLU A 634 -2.79 2.11 0.81
C GLU A 634 -2.63 0.68 1.36
N LEU A 635 -3.14 -0.36 0.66
CA LEU A 635 -3.00 -1.76 1.11
C LEU A 635 -1.55 -2.27 1.07
N VAL A 636 -0.73 -1.81 0.12
CA VAL A 636 0.68 -2.20 0.01
C VAL A 636 1.51 -1.48 1.08
N SER A 637 1.20 -0.22 1.41
CA SER A 637 1.92 0.50 2.48
C SER A 637 1.73 -0.15 3.85
N ASP A 638 0.56 -0.75 4.09
CA ASP A 638 0.23 -1.35 5.38
C ASP A 638 0.83 -2.76 5.54
N GLY A 639 1.20 -3.43 4.44
CA GLY A 639 1.77 -4.78 4.44
C GLY A 639 3.29 -4.86 4.51
N GLU A 640 4.01 -3.73 4.37
CA GLU A 640 5.48 -3.68 4.47
C GLU A 640 5.99 -3.44 5.90
N THR A 641 5.09 -3.28 6.88
CA THR A 641 5.43 -3.01 8.29
C THR A 641 5.44 -4.23 9.21
N ASP A 642 5.11 -5.43 8.71
CA ASP A 642 5.25 -6.73 9.41
C ASP A 642 6.39 -7.57 8.78
#